data_AF-A0A0M4EIQ2-F1
#
_entry.id   AF-A0A0M4EIQ2-F1
#
_cell.length_a   1.000
_cell.length_b   1.000
_cell.length_c   1.000
_cell.angle_alpha   90.00
_cell.angle_beta   90.00
_cell.angle_gamma   90.00
#
_symmetry.space_group_name_H-M   'P 1'
#
loop_
_entity.id
_entity.type
_entity.pdbx_description
1 polymer ?
#
loop_
_entity_poly.entity_id
_entity_poly.type
_entity_poly.pdbx_seq_one_letter_code
_entity_poly.pdbx_strand_id
1 'polypeptide(L)'
;MQSSLVVLLILFCSSFCCCAARRLSRILPQAEGESGVPVFGDCGFSVNGDLSDPAPLFSRHQSYELIVPDSTDTVRLANGELLDLFCPGDGFTAPFAKQTQITVQCLQQKYFLHDGLIYALSNFTCANWPTYTAQRTGRECNGGTDLVQVGFEMEDGAFLHAYDVCHDELAETTRYVHHVLHPCDYQHGVSRPNFAQLDFYGDKDVNIKYTQTQQNFTISEILGLDASPYFNYSDDRILARGHMAAKADMIFAAWQHATFLFINVAPQWQTFNGGNWERIESSVRKFVATENITVDCYTGTWGVSRLPDFEGTPRELYLDFDENNNGLIPVPMLYFRVIIARETREGIVLIGVNNPYASLADIQKEYILCEDIGHQLSWVGWMKEDLHEGYSYACTVEDFTAVVKDLPLEDLHTNGVLGLDEPVFGDCGFSVNGDLSDPAPLFSRHQSYELIVPDSTDTVRLANGELLDLFCPGDGFTAPFAKQTQITVQCLQQKYFLHDGLIYALSNFTCANWPTYTAQRTGRECNGGTDLVQVGFEMEDGAFLHAYDVCHDELAETTRYVHHVLHPCDYQHGVSRPNFAQLDFYGDKDVNIKYTQTQQNFTISEILGLDASPYFNYSDDRILARGHMAAKADMIFAAWQHATFLFINVAPQWQTFNGGNWERIESSVRKFVATENITVDCYTGTWGVSRLPDFEGTPRELYLDFDENNNGLIPVPMLYFRVIIARETREGIVLIGVNNPYASLADIQKEYILCEDIGHQLSWVGWMKEDLHEGYSYACTVEDFTAVVKDLPLEDLHTNGVLGLDEPICGFSVNGDLSDPAPLFSRHQSYELIVPDSTDTVRLANGELLDLFCPGDGFTAPFAKQTQITVQCLQQKYFLHDGLIYALSNFTCANWPTYTAQRTGRECNGGTDLVQVGFEMEDGAFLHAYDVCHDELAETTRYVHHVLHPCDYQHGVSRPNFAQLDFYGDKDVNIKYTQTQQNFTISEILGLDASPYFNYSDDRILARGHMAAKADMIFAAWQHATFLFINVAPQWQTFNGGNWERIESSVRKFVATENITVDCYTGTWGVSRLPDFEGTPRELYLDFDENNNGLIPVPMLYFRVIIARETREGIVLIGVNNPYASLADIQKEYILCEDIGHQLSWVGWMKEDLHEGYSYACTVEDFTAVVKDLPLEDLHTNGVLGLDEPI
;
A
#
# COMPACT_ATOMS: atom_id res chain seq x y z
N MET A 1 -8.69 14.66 48.44
CA MET A 1 -8.23 15.83 49.22
C MET A 1 -8.41 17.06 48.35
N GLN A 2 -9.20 18.05 48.81
CA GLN A 2 -8.71 19.35 49.29
C GLN A 2 -7.89 20.11 48.22
N SER A 3 -8.45 21.12 47.55
CA SER A 3 -8.77 22.48 48.05
C SER A 3 -7.59 23.45 47.80
N SER A 4 -7.76 24.69 47.32
CA SER A 4 -9.01 25.46 47.14
C SER A 4 -8.82 26.73 46.26
N LEU A 5 -9.78 26.95 45.34
CA LEU A 5 -10.65 28.16 45.20
C LEU A 5 -10.05 29.57 44.87
N VAL A 6 -10.48 30.26 43.77
CA VAL A 6 -11.63 31.24 43.60
C VAL A 6 -11.22 32.72 43.79
N VAL A 7 -11.68 33.79 43.08
CA VAL A 7 -12.71 34.09 42.04
C VAL A 7 -12.26 35.39 41.27
N LEU A 8 -12.44 35.64 39.96
CA LEU A 8 -13.63 35.91 39.09
C LEU A 8 -14.20 37.36 39.14
N LEU A 9 -14.61 37.92 37.98
CA LEU A 9 -15.42 39.16 37.73
C LEU A 9 -14.86 40.58 38.09
N ILE A 10 -15.33 41.72 37.54
CA ILE A 10 -15.81 42.15 36.17
C ILE A 10 -16.12 43.69 36.17
N LEU A 11 -16.30 44.31 34.99
CA LEU A 11 -16.97 45.61 34.68
C LEU A 11 -16.32 46.98 35.05
N PHE A 12 -15.82 47.67 34.00
CA PHE A 12 -16.09 49.05 33.56
C PHE A 12 -16.25 50.23 34.56
N CYS A 13 -15.45 51.29 34.36
CA CYS A 13 -16.01 52.59 33.90
C CYS A 13 -14.96 53.50 33.22
N SER A 14 -15.43 54.40 32.35
CA SER A 14 -14.67 55.23 31.39
C SER A 14 -14.24 56.60 31.92
N SER A 15 -13.12 57.17 31.39
CA SER A 15 -13.07 58.46 30.65
C SER A 15 -11.74 59.23 30.71
N PHE A 16 -11.18 59.58 29.54
CA PHE A 16 -10.22 60.67 29.21
C PHE A 16 -8.94 60.83 30.08
N CYS A 17 -7.70 60.83 29.57
CA CYS A 17 -7.23 61.66 28.44
C CYS A 17 -5.78 61.33 28.00
N CYS A 18 -5.50 61.51 26.70
CA CYS A 18 -4.19 61.71 26.01
C CYS A 18 -3.00 60.74 26.21
N CYS A 19 -2.57 60.19 25.07
CA CYS A 19 -1.31 59.49 24.86
C CYS A 19 -0.10 60.45 24.81
N ALA A 20 1.09 59.97 25.19
CA ALA A 20 2.39 60.44 24.66
C ALA A 20 3.55 59.45 24.97
N ALA A 21 3.43 58.19 24.55
CA ALA A 21 4.54 57.23 24.67
C ALA A 21 5.58 57.45 23.55
N ARG A 22 6.60 58.28 23.81
CA ARG A 22 7.79 58.36 22.95
C ARG A 22 8.55 57.02 23.01
N ARG A 23 8.38 56.15 22.02
CA ARG A 23 9.41 55.15 21.71
C ARG A 23 10.61 55.87 21.09
N LEU A 24 11.77 55.75 21.73
CA LEU A 24 13.02 56.27 21.20
C LEU A 24 13.45 55.46 19.98
N SER A 25 13.73 56.14 18.87
CA SER A 25 14.53 55.59 17.78
C SER A 25 15.93 55.26 18.32
N ARG A 26 16.36 54.00 18.18
CA ARG A 26 17.77 53.63 18.42
C ARG A 26 18.62 54.18 17.27
N ILE A 27 19.14 55.38 17.44
CA ILE A 27 20.29 55.84 16.67
C ILE A 27 21.50 55.05 17.20
N LEU A 28 22.13 54.24 16.33
CA LEU A 28 23.39 53.58 16.64
C LEU A 28 24.51 54.64 16.74
N PRO A 29 25.48 54.49 17.65
CA PRO A 29 26.54 55.47 17.83
C PRO A 29 27.47 55.48 16.61
N GLN A 30 27.85 56.69 16.21
CA GLN A 30 28.87 56.94 15.19
C GLN A 30 30.23 56.43 15.69
N ALA A 31 30.75 55.37 15.05
CA ALA A 31 32.10 54.87 15.30
C ALA A 31 33.07 55.52 14.31
N GLU A 32 33.92 56.42 14.79
CA GLU A 32 35.06 56.90 14.00
C GLU A 32 36.15 55.82 13.98
N GLY A 33 36.41 55.27 12.80
CA GLY A 33 37.67 54.62 12.46
C GLY A 33 37.90 53.21 13.01
N GLU A 34 37.31 52.21 12.37
CA GLU A 34 38.03 50.97 12.00
C GLU A 34 37.28 50.28 10.83
N SER A 35 37.94 49.34 10.16
CA SER A 35 37.53 48.70 8.89
C SER A 35 36.02 48.49 8.74
N GLY A 36 35.45 49.04 7.66
CA GLY A 36 34.02 48.87 7.34
C GLY A 36 33.64 47.38 7.27
N VAL A 37 32.51 47.04 7.89
CA VAL A 37 31.97 45.67 7.86
C VAL A 37 31.77 45.26 6.41
N PRO A 38 32.45 44.21 5.91
CA PRO A 38 32.28 43.79 4.54
C PRO A 38 30.93 43.06 4.43
N VAL A 39 29.99 43.71 3.77
CA VAL A 39 28.65 43.18 3.54
C VAL A 39 28.71 42.32 2.28
N PHE A 40 28.65 41.00 2.45
CA PHE A 40 28.66 40.03 1.35
C PHE A 40 27.31 39.30 1.31
N GLY A 41 26.43 39.73 0.42
CA GLY A 41 25.15 39.05 0.17
C GLY A 41 24.24 39.86 -0.73
N ASP A 42 23.43 39.15 -1.51
CA ASP A 42 22.37 39.74 -2.33
C ASP A 42 21.16 40.12 -1.47
N CYS A 43 20.26 40.94 -2.02
CA CYS A 43 19.01 41.30 -1.38
C CYS A 43 17.85 40.45 -1.90
N GLY A 44 16.89 40.19 -1.02
CA GLY A 44 15.71 39.38 -1.29
C GLY A 44 14.55 39.77 -0.37
N PHE A 45 13.39 40.04 -0.96
CA PHE A 45 12.14 40.23 -0.22
C PHE A 45 11.00 39.49 -0.90
N SER A 46 10.16 38.84 -0.09
CA SER A 46 8.97 38.15 -0.61
C SER A 46 7.81 39.13 -0.85
N VAL A 47 6.98 38.83 -1.86
CA VAL A 47 5.67 39.47 -2.07
C VAL A 47 4.79 39.37 -0.81
N ASN A 48 4.91 38.27 -0.06
CA ASN A 48 4.10 38.00 1.13
C ASN A 48 4.97 37.96 2.40
N GLY A 49 4.58 38.74 3.43
CA GLY A 49 5.17 38.72 4.77
C GLY A 49 6.32 39.71 5.04
N ASP A 50 6.95 40.27 4.00
CA ASP A 50 8.08 41.21 4.14
C ASP A 50 7.71 42.69 3.93
N LEU A 51 6.59 42.94 3.28
CA LEU A 51 6.11 44.28 2.96
C LEU A 51 5.36 44.90 4.16
N SER A 52 5.25 46.22 4.17
CA SER A 52 4.50 46.97 5.17
C SER A 52 3.54 47.92 4.47
N ASP A 53 2.25 47.62 4.59
CA ASP A 53 1.20 48.34 3.86
C ASP A 53 0.94 49.74 4.46
N PRO A 54 0.73 50.79 3.61
CA PRO A 54 0.81 50.78 2.15
C PRO A 54 2.25 50.66 1.62
N ALA A 55 2.53 49.62 0.84
CA ALA A 55 3.83 49.40 0.23
C ALA A 55 4.05 50.33 -0.98
N PRO A 56 5.31 50.76 -1.25
CA PRO A 56 5.65 51.49 -2.46
C PRO A 56 5.57 50.61 -3.71
N LEU A 57 5.53 51.27 -4.88
CA LEU A 57 5.86 50.62 -6.15
C LEU A 57 7.38 50.41 -6.21
N PHE A 58 7.80 49.33 -6.87
CA PHE A 58 9.20 48.93 -6.99
C PHE A 58 9.58 48.87 -8.48
N SER A 59 10.74 49.42 -8.84
CA SER A 59 11.30 49.35 -10.19
C SER A 59 12.82 49.20 -10.11
N ARG A 60 13.45 48.52 -11.08
CA ARG A 60 14.92 48.58 -11.19
C ARG A 60 15.33 50.00 -11.59
N HIS A 61 16.47 50.46 -11.09
CA HIS A 61 16.84 51.87 -11.24
C HIS A 61 16.78 52.37 -12.69
N GLN A 62 16.01 53.43 -12.93
CA GLN A 62 15.75 54.03 -14.26
C GLN A 62 15.11 53.11 -15.31
N SER A 63 14.61 51.91 -14.98
CA SER A 63 13.86 51.12 -15.97
C SER A 63 12.45 51.68 -16.19
N TYR A 64 11.82 52.21 -15.13
CA TYR A 64 10.39 52.55 -15.10
C TYR A 64 9.50 51.38 -15.55
N GLU A 65 9.98 50.16 -15.28
CA GLU A 65 9.22 48.92 -15.41
C GLU A 65 8.86 48.43 -14.02
N LEU A 66 7.62 48.00 -13.84
CA LEU A 66 7.13 47.41 -12.61
C LEU A 66 7.92 46.12 -12.29
N ILE A 67 8.54 46.04 -11.10
CA ILE A 67 9.38 44.88 -10.77
C ILE A 67 8.52 43.61 -10.61
N VAL A 68 9.06 42.49 -11.08
CA VAL A 68 8.44 41.16 -10.99
C VAL A 68 9.36 40.27 -10.14
N PRO A 69 8.83 39.48 -9.18
CA PRO A 69 9.61 38.49 -8.43
C PRO A 69 10.00 37.30 -9.33
N ASP A 70 10.85 36.42 -8.81
CA ASP A 70 10.99 35.08 -9.38
C ASP A 70 9.84 34.15 -8.95
N SER A 71 9.83 32.92 -9.45
CA SER A 71 8.86 31.88 -9.08
C SER A 71 9.04 31.29 -7.68
N THR A 72 9.88 31.91 -6.84
CA THR A 72 9.91 31.70 -5.38
C THR A 72 9.29 32.89 -4.63
N ASP A 73 8.41 33.62 -5.32
CA ASP A 73 7.69 34.82 -4.87
C ASP A 73 8.61 35.89 -4.28
N THR A 74 9.87 35.92 -4.72
CA THR A 74 10.93 36.73 -4.14
C THR A 74 11.52 37.68 -5.19
N VAL A 75 11.50 38.98 -4.90
CA VAL A 75 12.28 39.96 -5.66
C VAL A 75 13.74 39.86 -5.22
N ARG A 76 14.63 39.47 -6.14
CA ARG A 76 16.08 39.38 -5.91
C ARG A 76 16.84 40.50 -6.60
N LEU A 77 17.82 41.05 -5.89
CA LEU A 77 18.70 42.13 -6.34
C LEU A 77 20.13 41.80 -5.96
N ALA A 78 21.07 41.94 -6.89
CA ALA A 78 22.47 41.68 -6.63
C ALA A 78 23.05 42.67 -5.61
N ASN A 79 24.07 42.26 -4.85
CA ASN A 79 24.83 43.16 -3.97
C ASN A 79 25.27 44.44 -4.72
N GLY A 80 24.84 45.60 -4.22
CA GLY A 80 25.12 46.90 -4.84
C GLY A 80 24.18 47.34 -5.97
N GLU A 81 23.22 46.52 -6.40
CA GLU A 81 22.15 46.90 -7.36
C GLU A 81 21.26 48.02 -6.78
N LEU A 82 20.74 48.88 -7.66
CA LEU A 82 19.89 50.01 -7.28
C LEU A 82 18.41 49.69 -7.56
N LEU A 83 17.55 49.99 -6.58
CA LEU A 83 16.11 49.83 -6.62
C LEU A 83 15.45 51.20 -6.43
N ASP A 84 14.53 51.57 -7.33
CA ASP A 84 13.70 52.77 -7.18
C ASP A 84 12.36 52.40 -6.52
N LEU A 85 11.99 53.18 -5.51
CA LEU A 85 10.78 53.05 -4.72
C LEU A 85 9.88 54.26 -4.98
N PHE A 86 8.60 54.07 -5.27
CA PHE A 86 7.67 55.17 -5.58
C PHE A 86 6.40 55.15 -4.74
N CYS A 87 5.98 56.34 -4.30
CA CYS A 87 4.72 56.62 -3.60
C CYS A 87 3.99 57.81 -4.26
N PRO A 88 3.50 57.66 -5.51
CA PRO A 88 2.78 58.72 -6.23
C PRO A 88 1.49 59.13 -5.47
N GLY A 89 1.25 60.44 -5.37
CA GLY A 89 0.20 61.03 -4.55
C GLY A 89 0.75 61.62 -3.25
N ASP A 90 0.53 60.94 -2.13
CA ASP A 90 0.83 61.46 -0.78
C ASP A 90 2.29 61.26 -0.31
N GLY A 91 3.12 60.56 -1.09
CA GLY A 91 4.54 60.32 -0.77
C GLY A 91 4.79 59.31 0.36
N PHE A 92 6.06 59.19 0.75
CA PHE A 92 6.51 58.31 1.83
C PHE A 92 6.14 58.82 3.23
N THR A 93 6.09 57.91 4.21
CA THR A 93 5.99 58.25 5.63
C THR A 93 7.32 58.75 6.21
N ALA A 94 7.33 59.16 7.48
CA ALA A 94 8.56 59.54 8.16
C ALA A 94 9.49 58.31 8.35
N PRO A 95 10.80 58.41 8.02
CA PRO A 95 11.60 59.64 7.96
C PRO A 95 11.59 60.38 6.60
N PHE A 96 11.13 59.76 5.52
CA PHE A 96 11.24 60.29 4.15
C PHE A 96 10.04 61.16 3.72
N ALA A 97 9.36 61.77 4.69
CA ALA A 97 8.09 62.45 4.48
C ALA A 97 8.18 63.53 3.38
N LYS A 98 7.22 63.51 2.45
CA LYS A 98 7.11 64.36 1.24
C LYS A 98 8.06 64.06 0.09
N GLN A 99 8.83 62.97 0.15
CA GLN A 99 9.43 62.39 -1.06
C GLN A 99 8.37 61.49 -1.73
N THR A 100 8.35 61.44 -3.05
CA THR A 100 7.46 60.57 -3.85
C THR A 100 8.24 59.51 -4.63
N GLN A 101 9.56 59.66 -4.75
CA GLN A 101 10.50 58.66 -5.28
C GLN A 101 11.75 58.60 -4.39
N ILE A 102 12.28 57.40 -4.16
CA ILE A 102 13.50 57.14 -3.39
C ILE A 102 14.30 56.05 -4.11
N THR A 103 15.56 56.33 -4.46
CA THR A 103 16.51 55.29 -4.88
C THR A 103 17.25 54.72 -3.67
N VAL A 104 17.33 53.40 -3.58
CA VAL A 104 18.04 52.66 -2.53
C VAL A 104 19.03 51.66 -3.13
N GLN A 105 20.17 51.44 -2.48
CA GLN A 105 21.16 50.46 -2.91
C GLN A 105 21.05 49.17 -2.09
N CYS A 106 21.02 48.02 -2.74
CA CYS A 106 21.07 46.71 -2.08
C CYS A 106 22.38 46.55 -1.27
N LEU A 107 22.26 46.18 0.01
CA LEU A 107 23.39 45.77 0.85
C LEU A 107 23.40 44.26 1.09
N GLN A 108 22.40 43.72 1.78
CA GLN A 108 22.20 42.26 1.95
C GLN A 108 20.80 41.99 2.50
N GLN A 109 20.23 40.83 2.16
CA GLN A 109 18.93 40.36 2.66
C GLN A 109 17.83 41.44 2.45
N LYS A 110 17.34 42.05 3.54
CA LYS A 110 16.27 43.06 3.52
C LYS A 110 16.77 44.45 3.89
N TYR A 111 18.09 44.66 3.85
CA TYR A 111 18.76 45.90 4.23
C TYR A 111 19.30 46.65 3.01
N PHE A 112 19.00 47.96 2.99
CA PHE A 112 19.30 48.84 1.88
C PHE A 112 19.99 50.13 2.39
N LEU A 113 20.90 50.67 1.58
CA LEU A 113 21.58 51.93 1.82
C LEU A 113 20.82 53.07 1.14
N HIS A 114 20.55 54.14 1.88
CA HIS A 114 20.02 55.40 1.35
C HIS A 114 20.64 56.57 2.12
N ASP A 115 21.15 57.59 1.42
CA ASP A 115 21.85 58.75 1.99
C ASP A 115 22.92 58.43 3.06
N GLY A 116 23.63 57.31 2.87
CA GLY A 116 24.69 56.86 3.78
C GLY A 116 24.20 56.17 5.06
N LEU A 117 22.89 55.93 5.20
CA LEU A 117 22.27 55.23 6.32
C LEU A 117 21.64 53.91 5.86
N ILE A 118 21.67 52.91 6.75
CA ILE A 118 21.12 51.58 6.49
C ILE A 118 19.69 51.50 7.05
N TYR A 119 18.75 51.10 6.19
CA TYR A 119 17.35 50.90 6.50
C TYR A 119 16.93 49.46 6.19
N ALA A 120 15.94 48.92 6.89
CA ALA A 120 15.26 47.70 6.46
C ALA A 120 14.19 48.08 5.42
N LEU A 121 13.80 47.14 4.54
CA LEU A 121 12.77 47.39 3.52
C LEU A 121 11.45 47.93 4.11
N SER A 122 11.04 47.40 5.27
CA SER A 122 9.84 47.83 6.01
C SER A 122 9.91 49.25 6.58
N ASN A 123 11.03 49.96 6.44
CA ASN A 123 11.12 51.40 6.72
C ASN A 123 10.61 52.28 5.56
N PHE A 124 10.44 51.73 4.36
CA PHE A 124 9.95 52.45 3.18
C PHE A 124 8.46 52.12 2.97
N THR A 125 7.59 52.99 3.49
CA THR A 125 6.12 52.86 3.36
C THR A 125 5.51 54.16 2.87
N CYS A 126 4.45 54.05 2.07
CA CYS A 126 3.70 55.22 1.59
C CYS A 126 2.71 55.72 2.65
N ALA A 127 2.40 57.01 2.62
CA ALA A 127 1.41 57.62 3.51
C ALA A 127 -0.03 57.16 3.20
N ASN A 128 -0.30 56.85 1.93
CA ASN A 128 -1.48 56.19 1.41
C ASN A 128 -1.07 55.26 0.25
N TRP A 129 -1.98 54.41 -0.23
CA TRP A 129 -1.71 53.58 -1.41
C TRP A 129 -1.33 54.42 -2.64
N PRO A 130 -0.33 54.00 -3.44
CA PRO A 130 0.05 54.67 -4.68
C PRO A 130 -1.14 55.01 -5.58
N THR A 131 -1.20 56.28 -6.02
CA THR A 131 -2.28 56.77 -6.88
C THR A 131 -2.12 56.23 -8.30
N TYR A 132 -3.13 55.51 -8.79
CA TYR A 132 -3.21 54.99 -10.15
C TYR A 132 -4.08 55.87 -11.05
N THR A 133 -3.86 55.78 -12.36
CA THR A 133 -4.60 56.52 -13.39
C THR A 133 -4.67 55.72 -14.69
N ALA A 134 -5.40 56.23 -15.68
CA ALA A 134 -5.49 55.68 -17.02
C ALA A 134 -5.24 56.78 -18.06
N GLN A 135 -4.40 56.50 -19.06
CA GLN A 135 -3.99 57.46 -20.09
C GLN A 135 -4.35 56.92 -21.49
N ARG A 136 -5.06 57.72 -22.29
CA ARG A 136 -5.36 57.36 -23.69
C ARG A 136 -4.07 57.41 -24.51
N THR A 137 -3.73 56.33 -25.22
CA THR A 137 -2.50 56.26 -26.03
C THR A 137 -2.57 57.03 -27.35
N GLY A 138 -3.77 57.51 -27.73
CA GLY A 138 -4.02 58.14 -29.03
C GLY A 138 -4.07 57.16 -30.20
N ARG A 139 -4.11 55.85 -29.92
CA ARG A 139 -4.34 54.78 -30.89
C ARG A 139 -5.76 54.23 -30.72
N GLU A 140 -6.44 53.98 -31.82
CA GLU A 140 -7.66 53.17 -31.85
C GLU A 140 -7.31 51.68 -31.62
N CYS A 141 -8.29 50.86 -31.22
CA CYS A 141 -8.12 49.42 -31.02
C CYS A 141 -9.26 48.64 -31.72
N ASN A 142 -9.00 47.39 -32.11
CA ASN A 142 -9.99 46.61 -32.85
C ASN A 142 -11.27 46.39 -32.01
N GLY A 143 -12.40 46.90 -32.52
CA GLY A 143 -13.70 46.88 -31.86
C GLY A 143 -13.96 48.04 -30.88
N GLY A 144 -12.97 48.86 -30.55
CA GLY A 144 -13.10 49.99 -29.61
C GLY A 144 -12.72 51.34 -30.21
N THR A 145 -12.84 52.40 -29.42
CA THR A 145 -12.45 53.76 -29.83
C THR A 145 -11.03 54.09 -29.38
N ASP A 146 -10.62 53.62 -28.20
CA ASP A 146 -9.40 54.05 -27.54
C ASP A 146 -8.65 52.88 -26.92
N LEU A 147 -7.37 52.75 -27.29
CA LEU A 147 -6.41 51.96 -26.53
C LEU A 147 -5.87 52.81 -25.37
N VAL A 148 -6.12 52.37 -24.14
CA VAL A 148 -5.86 53.07 -22.89
C VAL A 148 -4.85 52.30 -22.06
N GLN A 149 -3.85 52.99 -21.53
CA GLN A 149 -2.83 52.45 -20.63
C GLN A 149 -3.20 52.72 -19.18
N VAL A 150 -3.30 51.67 -18.35
CA VAL A 150 -3.52 51.79 -16.90
C VAL A 150 -2.19 51.60 -16.16
N GLY A 151 -1.96 52.41 -15.13
CA GLY A 151 -0.69 52.44 -14.42
C GLY A 151 -0.56 53.61 -13.45
N PHE A 152 0.67 54.02 -13.20
CA PHE A 152 1.01 55.05 -12.21
C PHE A 152 1.87 56.15 -12.84
N GLU A 153 1.44 57.40 -12.70
CA GLU A 153 2.13 58.58 -13.22
C GLU A 153 3.07 59.18 -12.16
N MET A 154 4.33 59.38 -12.54
CA MET A 154 5.38 59.90 -11.66
C MET A 154 5.53 61.42 -11.80
N GLU A 155 6.11 62.10 -10.80
CA GLU A 155 6.29 63.57 -10.83
C GLU A 155 7.18 64.08 -11.97
N ASP A 156 8.08 63.23 -12.49
CA ASP A 156 8.95 63.53 -13.63
C ASP A 156 8.27 63.30 -15.00
N GLY A 157 7.03 62.82 -15.00
CA GLY A 157 6.24 62.49 -16.20
C GLY A 157 6.47 61.07 -16.74
N ALA A 158 7.23 60.22 -16.03
CA ALA A 158 7.30 58.80 -16.37
C ALA A 158 6.02 58.05 -15.98
N PHE A 159 5.75 56.92 -16.64
CA PHE A 159 4.55 56.13 -16.42
C PHE A 159 4.90 54.65 -16.18
N LEU A 160 4.61 54.15 -14.99
CA LEU A 160 4.72 52.74 -14.64
C LEU A 160 3.48 52.00 -15.16
N HIS A 161 3.58 51.42 -16.35
CA HIS A 161 2.50 50.67 -17.00
C HIS A 161 2.19 49.35 -16.27
N ALA A 162 0.90 49.05 -16.09
CA ALA A 162 0.42 47.81 -15.48
C ALA A 162 -0.34 46.92 -16.48
N TYR A 163 -1.27 47.49 -17.25
CA TYR A 163 -2.03 46.77 -18.27
C TYR A 163 -2.68 47.71 -19.31
N ASP A 164 -3.03 47.15 -20.47
CA ASP A 164 -3.68 47.84 -21.59
C ASP A 164 -5.17 47.51 -21.66
N VAL A 165 -6.00 48.48 -22.03
CA VAL A 165 -7.46 48.36 -22.14
C VAL A 165 -7.91 48.86 -23.51
N CYS A 166 -8.67 48.05 -24.26
CA CYS A 166 -9.38 48.50 -25.44
C CYS A 166 -10.82 48.89 -25.05
N HIS A 167 -11.07 50.19 -24.92
CA HIS A 167 -12.35 50.73 -24.52
C HIS A 167 -13.09 51.34 -25.72
N ASP A 168 -14.40 51.17 -25.74
CA ASP A 168 -15.35 51.76 -26.69
C ASP A 168 -16.17 52.80 -25.94
N GLU A 169 -15.76 54.06 -26.00
CA GLU A 169 -16.43 55.18 -25.30
C GLU A 169 -17.84 55.44 -25.85
N LEU A 170 -18.15 54.99 -27.09
CA LEU A 170 -19.48 55.20 -27.69
C LEU A 170 -20.51 54.19 -27.18
N ALA A 171 -20.08 52.96 -26.88
CA ALA A 171 -20.93 51.92 -26.27
C ALA A 171 -20.74 51.77 -24.74
N GLU A 172 -19.81 52.54 -24.15
CA GLU A 172 -19.39 52.46 -22.75
C GLU A 172 -19.01 51.03 -22.33
N THR A 173 -18.25 50.34 -23.20
CA THR A 173 -17.89 48.92 -23.02
C THR A 173 -16.41 48.68 -23.27
N THR A 174 -15.85 47.67 -22.63
CA THR A 174 -14.46 47.24 -22.84
C THR A 174 -14.45 45.96 -23.65
N ARG A 175 -13.72 45.97 -24.78
CA ARG A 175 -13.64 44.83 -25.71
C ARG A 175 -12.69 43.78 -25.19
N TYR A 176 -11.50 44.22 -24.80
CA TYR A 176 -10.51 43.38 -24.13
C TYR A 176 -9.59 44.21 -23.22
N VAL A 177 -8.94 43.51 -22.30
CA VAL A 177 -7.85 43.99 -21.45
C VAL A 177 -6.67 43.05 -21.61
N HIS A 178 -5.50 43.60 -21.90
CA HIS A 178 -4.24 42.87 -22.06
C HIS A 178 -3.33 43.13 -20.88
N HIS A 179 -2.84 42.05 -20.27
CA HIS A 179 -1.81 42.09 -19.23
C HIS A 179 -0.87 40.89 -19.33
N VAL A 180 0.29 41.00 -18.67
CA VAL A 180 1.25 39.91 -18.54
C VAL A 180 1.01 39.19 -17.23
N LEU A 181 0.88 37.87 -17.27
CA LEU A 181 0.78 37.03 -16.08
C LEU A 181 2.07 36.23 -15.91
N HIS A 182 2.65 36.32 -14.71
CA HIS A 182 3.96 35.78 -14.36
C HIS A 182 3.84 34.54 -13.46
N PRO A 183 4.87 33.68 -13.39
CA PRO A 183 4.84 32.42 -12.64
C PRO A 183 5.10 32.63 -11.14
N CYS A 184 4.36 33.52 -10.50
CA CYS A 184 4.54 33.89 -9.10
C CYS A 184 3.20 34.20 -8.44
N ASP A 185 3.14 34.02 -7.12
CA ASP A 185 2.00 34.37 -6.29
C ASP A 185 1.83 35.89 -6.13
N TYR A 186 0.63 36.31 -5.75
CA TYR A 186 0.26 37.71 -5.53
C TYR A 186 0.19 38.05 -4.04
N GLN A 187 0.18 39.34 -3.72
CA GLN A 187 0.09 39.82 -2.33
C GLN A 187 -1.29 39.51 -1.75
N HIS A 188 -1.33 38.72 -0.67
CA HIS A 188 -2.57 38.33 0.00
C HIS A 188 -3.11 39.38 0.97
N GLY A 189 -4.40 39.28 1.31
CA GLY A 189 -5.04 40.12 2.34
C GLY A 189 -5.29 41.59 1.96
N VAL A 190 -4.94 42.00 0.74
CA VAL A 190 -5.09 43.37 0.24
C VAL A 190 -6.56 43.80 0.23
N SER A 191 -6.86 44.96 0.83
CA SER A 191 -8.22 45.49 0.90
C SER A 191 -8.76 45.87 -0.48
N ARG A 192 -10.08 45.81 -0.65
CA ARG A 192 -10.74 46.22 -1.89
C ARG A 192 -11.05 47.72 -1.87
N PRO A 193 -10.54 48.54 -2.80
CA PRO A 193 -10.96 49.93 -2.96
C PRO A 193 -12.34 50.03 -3.63
N ASN A 194 -12.88 51.25 -3.67
CA ASN A 194 -14.07 51.57 -4.48
C ASN A 194 -13.69 51.66 -5.96
N PHE A 195 -14.64 51.36 -6.85
CA PHE A 195 -14.45 51.52 -8.29
C PHE A 195 -14.44 53.01 -8.69
N ALA A 196 -13.47 53.39 -9.53
CA ALA A 196 -13.38 54.71 -10.14
C ALA A 196 -13.71 54.65 -11.65
N GLN A 197 -14.48 55.63 -12.12
CA GLN A 197 -14.92 55.74 -13.52
C GLN A 197 -14.05 56.66 -14.38
N LEU A 198 -13.28 57.55 -13.74
CA LEU A 198 -12.53 58.64 -14.38
C LEU A 198 -13.43 59.43 -15.35
N ASP A 199 -12.91 59.89 -16.49
CA ASP A 199 -13.64 60.69 -17.48
C ASP A 199 -14.33 59.86 -18.59
N PHE A 200 -14.07 58.54 -18.65
CA PHE A 200 -14.57 57.64 -19.71
C PHE A 200 -16.10 57.46 -19.77
N TYR A 201 -16.82 57.82 -18.71
CA TYR A 201 -18.30 57.69 -18.62
C TYR A 201 -19.01 59.05 -18.44
N GLY A 202 -18.29 60.16 -18.68
CA GLY A 202 -18.80 61.52 -18.47
C GLY A 202 -19.30 61.77 -17.04
N ASP A 203 -20.42 62.48 -16.90
CA ASP A 203 -21.02 62.86 -15.62
C ASP A 203 -21.87 61.73 -14.96
N LYS A 204 -21.92 60.51 -15.53
CA LYS A 204 -22.72 59.39 -15.01
C LYS A 204 -22.11 58.82 -13.73
N ASP A 205 -22.93 58.42 -12.76
CA ASP A 205 -22.47 57.54 -11.67
C ASP A 205 -22.66 56.08 -12.10
N VAL A 206 -21.57 55.43 -12.52
CA VAL A 206 -21.60 54.04 -13.00
C VAL A 206 -21.89 53.07 -11.86
N ASN A 207 -21.53 53.37 -10.61
CA ASN A 207 -21.86 52.51 -9.46
C ASN A 207 -23.38 52.39 -9.27
N ILE A 208 -24.15 53.44 -9.55
CA ILE A 208 -25.62 53.40 -9.47
C ILE A 208 -26.20 52.42 -10.48
N LYS A 209 -25.65 52.31 -11.69
CA LYS A 209 -26.11 51.37 -12.74
C LYS A 209 -26.00 49.90 -12.32
N TYR A 210 -25.00 49.59 -11.50
CA TYR A 210 -24.81 48.28 -10.88
C TYR A 210 -25.63 48.06 -9.58
N THR A 211 -26.44 49.01 -9.12
CA THR A 211 -27.34 48.76 -7.98
C THR A 211 -28.51 47.87 -8.41
N GLN A 212 -28.92 46.95 -7.53
CA GLN A 212 -30.02 46.01 -7.76
C GLN A 212 -31.31 46.73 -8.20
N THR A 213 -31.62 47.88 -7.59
CA THR A 213 -32.76 48.71 -7.94
C THR A 213 -32.68 49.24 -9.37
N GLN A 214 -31.50 49.72 -9.81
CA GLN A 214 -31.31 50.24 -11.16
C GLN A 214 -31.27 49.12 -12.20
N GLN A 215 -30.58 48.00 -11.92
CA GLN A 215 -30.59 46.81 -12.78
C GLN A 215 -32.02 46.34 -13.06
N ASN A 216 -32.81 46.15 -12.00
CA ASN A 216 -34.19 45.69 -12.13
C ASN A 216 -35.07 46.71 -12.87
N PHE A 217 -34.90 48.01 -12.59
CA PHE A 217 -35.60 49.07 -13.32
C PHE A 217 -35.28 49.02 -14.82
N THR A 218 -34.01 49.12 -15.20
CA THR A 218 -33.57 49.17 -16.60
C THR A 218 -33.98 47.89 -17.35
N ILE A 219 -33.78 46.71 -16.75
CA ILE A 219 -34.11 45.42 -17.40
C ILE A 219 -35.64 45.20 -17.45
N SER A 220 -36.41 45.71 -16.50
CA SER A 220 -37.89 45.71 -16.59
C SER A 220 -38.39 46.56 -17.76
N GLU A 221 -37.76 47.72 -18.02
CA GLU A 221 -38.08 48.56 -19.18
C GLU A 221 -37.71 47.86 -20.51
N ILE A 222 -36.57 47.18 -20.58
CA ILE A 222 -36.15 46.39 -21.76
C ILE A 222 -37.12 45.24 -22.07
N LEU A 223 -37.55 44.50 -21.05
CA LEU A 223 -38.38 43.30 -21.21
C LEU A 223 -39.90 43.59 -21.23
N GLY A 224 -40.33 44.80 -20.89
CA GLY A 224 -41.75 45.17 -20.80
C GLY A 224 -42.52 44.42 -19.71
N LEU A 225 -41.83 43.90 -18.70
CA LEU A 225 -42.37 43.11 -17.58
C LEU A 225 -41.63 43.45 -16.28
N ASP A 226 -42.13 42.97 -15.14
CA ASP A 226 -41.39 43.02 -13.87
C ASP A 226 -40.24 42.00 -13.92
N ALA A 227 -39.00 42.49 -14.05
CA ALA A 227 -37.81 41.65 -14.15
C ALA A 227 -37.33 41.10 -12.80
N SER A 228 -37.97 41.45 -11.68
CA SER A 228 -37.62 40.97 -10.34
C SER A 228 -37.42 39.44 -10.23
N PRO A 229 -38.17 38.56 -10.93
CA PRO A 229 -37.95 37.12 -10.90
C PRO A 229 -36.61 36.65 -11.51
N TYR A 230 -35.96 37.47 -12.34
CA TYR A 230 -34.59 37.23 -12.85
C TYR A 230 -33.51 37.68 -11.86
N PHE A 231 -33.87 38.13 -10.66
CA PHE A 231 -32.93 38.52 -9.62
C PHE A 231 -33.17 37.74 -8.33
N ASN A 232 -32.16 37.00 -7.88
CA ASN A 232 -32.23 36.21 -6.65
C ASN A 232 -30.96 36.40 -5.81
N TYR A 233 -31.10 37.15 -4.71
CA TYR A 233 -29.98 37.49 -3.81
C TYR A 233 -29.52 36.35 -2.90
N SER A 234 -30.32 35.29 -2.75
CA SER A 234 -29.91 34.09 -2.00
C SER A 234 -29.17 33.07 -2.87
N ASP A 235 -29.13 33.31 -4.17
CA ASP A 235 -28.61 32.42 -5.23
C ASP A 235 -27.68 33.22 -6.17
N ASP A 236 -27.16 34.36 -5.68
CA ASP A 236 -26.27 35.30 -6.38
C ASP A 236 -26.62 35.63 -7.85
N ARG A 237 -27.91 35.58 -8.22
CA ARG A 237 -28.37 36.00 -9.55
C ARG A 237 -28.56 37.52 -9.59
N ILE A 238 -27.45 38.22 -9.70
CA ILE A 238 -27.35 39.67 -9.90
C ILE A 238 -26.20 39.98 -10.86
N LEU A 239 -26.24 41.12 -11.56
CA LEU A 239 -25.08 41.56 -12.34
C LEU A 239 -24.07 42.26 -11.42
N ALA A 240 -22.86 41.72 -11.40
CA ALA A 240 -21.69 42.27 -10.74
C ALA A 240 -20.77 42.97 -11.75
N ARG A 241 -19.76 43.66 -11.20
CA ARG A 241 -18.65 44.25 -11.95
C ARG A 241 -17.58 43.16 -12.12
N GLY A 242 -17.69 42.38 -13.19
CA GLY A 242 -16.75 41.32 -13.53
C GLY A 242 -15.46 41.92 -14.07
N HIS A 243 -14.32 41.63 -13.44
CA HIS A 243 -13.02 42.15 -13.88
C HIS A 243 -12.56 41.45 -15.17
N MET A 244 -11.76 42.14 -15.98
CA MET A 244 -11.09 41.55 -17.15
C MET A 244 -9.62 41.23 -16.85
N ALA A 245 -8.83 42.21 -16.41
CA ALA A 245 -7.63 41.92 -15.62
C ALA A 245 -8.05 41.70 -14.16
N ALA A 246 -7.96 40.46 -13.69
CA ALA A 246 -8.42 40.10 -12.35
C ALA A 246 -7.52 40.72 -11.28
N LYS A 247 -8.08 41.05 -10.12
CA LYS A 247 -7.31 41.56 -8.98
C LYS A 247 -6.13 40.64 -8.62
N ALA A 248 -6.36 39.33 -8.63
CA ALA A 248 -5.36 38.33 -8.26
C ALA A 248 -4.30 38.05 -9.35
N ASP A 249 -4.46 38.60 -10.56
CA ASP A 249 -3.43 38.54 -11.61
C ASP A 249 -2.34 39.60 -11.40
N MET A 250 -2.55 40.53 -10.46
CA MET A 250 -1.66 41.64 -10.16
C MET A 250 -0.85 41.38 -8.89
N ILE A 251 0.48 41.37 -9.00
CA ILE A 251 1.39 40.88 -7.96
C ILE A 251 1.30 41.72 -6.68
N PHE A 252 1.67 43.01 -6.73
CA PHE A 252 1.69 43.87 -5.53
C PHE A 252 0.37 44.60 -5.30
N ALA A 253 0.04 44.86 -4.03
CA ALA A 253 -1.22 45.49 -3.62
C ALA A 253 -1.57 46.80 -4.36
N ALA A 254 -0.58 47.63 -4.68
CA ALA A 254 -0.81 48.85 -5.46
C ALA A 254 -1.35 48.55 -6.87
N TRP A 255 -0.84 47.50 -7.54
CA TRP A 255 -1.31 47.07 -8.85
C TRP A 255 -2.70 46.44 -8.76
N GLN A 256 -2.94 45.64 -7.70
CA GLN A 256 -4.27 45.12 -7.38
C GLN A 256 -5.30 46.23 -7.15
N HIS A 257 -4.89 47.39 -6.64
CA HIS A 257 -5.76 48.56 -6.51
C HIS A 257 -6.08 49.20 -7.86
N ALA A 258 -5.14 49.18 -8.82
CA ALA A 258 -5.34 49.75 -10.14
C ALA A 258 -6.40 49.01 -10.99
N THR A 259 -6.67 47.73 -10.70
CA THR A 259 -7.72 46.97 -11.42
C THR A 259 -9.14 47.50 -11.20
N PHE A 260 -9.35 48.34 -10.17
CA PHE A 260 -10.66 48.87 -9.78
C PHE A 260 -11.10 50.11 -10.59
N LEU A 261 -10.82 50.10 -11.90
CA LEU A 261 -11.37 51.06 -12.86
C LEU A 261 -12.57 50.46 -13.58
N PHE A 262 -13.61 51.27 -13.87
CA PHE A 262 -14.78 50.77 -14.60
C PHE A 262 -14.44 50.32 -16.03
N ILE A 263 -13.43 50.92 -16.67
CA ILE A 263 -12.91 50.46 -17.97
C ILE A 263 -12.24 49.07 -17.91
N ASN A 264 -12.02 48.48 -16.72
CA ASN A 264 -11.53 47.11 -16.56
C ASN A 264 -12.65 46.12 -16.14
N VAL A 265 -13.93 46.50 -16.28
CA VAL A 265 -15.05 45.60 -15.97
C VAL A 265 -16.14 45.59 -17.05
N ALA A 266 -16.94 44.53 -17.04
CA ALA A 266 -18.23 44.50 -17.71
C ALA A 266 -19.30 43.88 -16.79
N PRO A 267 -20.60 43.97 -17.12
CA PRO A 267 -21.67 43.32 -16.37
C PRO A 267 -21.59 41.79 -16.44
N GLN A 268 -21.36 41.13 -15.32
CA GLN A 268 -21.24 39.67 -15.24
C GLN A 268 -22.24 39.11 -14.24
N TRP A 269 -22.97 38.05 -14.58
CA TRP A 269 -23.84 37.38 -13.61
C TRP A 269 -22.99 36.82 -12.47
N GLN A 270 -23.35 37.11 -11.22
CA GLN A 270 -22.49 36.81 -10.07
C GLN A 270 -22.33 35.29 -9.83
N THR A 271 -23.29 34.45 -10.23
CA THR A 271 -23.14 32.98 -10.25
C THR A 271 -22.06 32.50 -11.23
N PHE A 272 -21.85 33.20 -12.34
CA PHE A 272 -20.79 32.91 -13.31
C PHE A 272 -19.44 33.52 -12.86
N ASN A 273 -19.46 34.79 -12.44
CA ASN A 273 -18.29 35.52 -11.92
C ASN A 273 -17.62 34.79 -10.74
N GLY A 274 -18.40 34.41 -9.73
CA GLY A 274 -17.93 33.66 -8.56
C GLY A 274 -17.89 32.14 -8.76
N GLY A 275 -18.34 31.66 -9.92
CA GLY A 275 -18.40 30.24 -10.28
C GLY A 275 -17.30 29.86 -11.26
N ASN A 276 -17.68 29.39 -12.45
CA ASN A 276 -16.71 28.88 -13.41
C ASN A 276 -15.72 29.94 -13.93
N TRP A 277 -16.06 31.24 -13.88
CA TRP A 277 -15.10 32.28 -14.25
C TRP A 277 -13.96 32.42 -13.24
N GLU A 278 -14.25 32.41 -11.94
CA GLU A 278 -13.21 32.38 -10.88
C GLU A 278 -12.33 31.14 -11.03
N ARG A 279 -12.94 29.97 -11.32
CA ARG A 279 -12.21 28.72 -11.54
C ARG A 279 -11.29 28.78 -12.75
N ILE A 280 -11.71 29.44 -13.84
CA ILE A 280 -10.84 29.73 -15.00
C ILE A 280 -9.66 30.60 -14.55
N GLU A 281 -9.91 31.74 -13.91
CA GLU A 281 -8.86 32.67 -13.49
C GLU A 281 -7.85 32.02 -12.52
N SER A 282 -8.32 31.24 -11.54
CA SER A 282 -7.46 30.55 -10.57
C SER A 282 -6.70 29.37 -11.18
N SER A 283 -7.32 28.62 -12.10
CA SER A 283 -6.63 27.54 -12.84
C SER A 283 -5.50 28.09 -13.71
N VAL A 284 -5.72 29.22 -14.39
CA VAL A 284 -4.70 29.87 -15.23
C VAL A 284 -3.52 30.34 -14.40
N ARG A 285 -3.74 31.04 -13.27
CA ARG A 285 -2.66 31.42 -12.35
C ARG A 285 -1.87 30.21 -11.85
N LYS A 286 -2.56 29.13 -11.45
CA LYS A 286 -1.93 27.90 -10.98
C LYS A 286 -1.10 27.22 -12.07
N PHE A 287 -1.64 27.09 -13.28
CA PHE A 287 -0.95 26.51 -14.43
C PHE A 287 0.33 27.30 -14.77
N VAL A 288 0.22 28.63 -14.91
CA VAL A 288 1.35 29.51 -15.22
C VAL A 288 2.47 29.40 -14.17
N ALA A 289 2.12 29.34 -12.87
CA ALA A 289 3.08 29.12 -11.79
C ALA A 289 3.68 27.70 -11.77
N THR A 290 2.88 26.67 -12.09
CA THR A 290 3.31 25.26 -12.09
C THR A 290 4.28 24.96 -13.23
N GLU A 291 3.95 25.42 -14.44
CA GLU A 291 4.81 25.30 -15.63
C GLU A 291 5.97 26.31 -15.61
N ASN A 292 5.99 27.23 -14.65
CA ASN A 292 7.00 28.29 -14.52
C ASN A 292 7.17 29.16 -15.80
N ILE A 293 6.06 29.40 -16.50
CA ILE A 293 6.01 30.18 -17.75
C ILE A 293 5.54 31.62 -17.51
N THR A 294 5.77 32.51 -18.47
CA THR A 294 5.10 33.85 -18.50
C THR A 294 4.18 33.90 -19.72
N VAL A 295 2.95 34.37 -19.52
CA VAL A 295 1.90 34.39 -20.56
C VAL A 295 1.36 35.80 -20.79
N ASP A 296 0.99 36.10 -22.04
CA ASP A 296 0.11 37.22 -22.38
C ASP A 296 -1.34 36.78 -22.18
N CYS A 297 -2.10 37.56 -21.40
CA CYS A 297 -3.53 37.35 -21.15
C CYS A 297 -4.35 38.46 -21.82
N TYR A 298 -5.21 38.11 -22.77
CA TYR A 298 -6.22 39.00 -23.34
C TYR A 298 -7.60 38.54 -22.85
N THR A 299 -8.13 39.18 -21.82
CA THR A 299 -9.49 38.91 -21.31
C THR A 299 -10.47 39.87 -21.96
N GLY A 300 -11.58 39.40 -22.51
CA GLY A 300 -12.53 40.25 -23.20
C GLY A 300 -13.96 39.70 -23.24
N THR A 301 -14.81 40.40 -23.99
CA THR A 301 -16.26 40.16 -24.03
C THR A 301 -16.77 40.05 -25.46
N TRP A 302 -17.80 39.21 -25.69
CA TRP A 302 -18.38 39.02 -27.00
C TRP A 302 -19.92 38.88 -26.95
N GLY A 303 -20.60 39.50 -27.93
CA GLY A 303 -22.06 39.52 -28.04
C GLY A 303 -22.77 40.23 -26.88
N VAL A 304 -24.11 40.30 -26.93
CA VAL A 304 -24.95 40.85 -25.85
C VAL A 304 -25.92 39.76 -25.37
N SER A 305 -25.94 39.52 -24.06
CA SER A 305 -26.79 38.53 -23.41
C SER A 305 -28.26 38.89 -23.55
N ARG A 306 -29.14 37.87 -23.56
CA ARG A 306 -30.57 38.04 -23.87
C ARG A 306 -31.47 37.33 -22.86
N LEU A 307 -32.61 37.97 -22.56
CA LEU A 307 -33.73 37.40 -21.82
C LEU A 307 -35.04 37.61 -22.59
N PRO A 308 -36.06 36.76 -22.42
CA PRO A 308 -37.33 36.90 -23.11
C PRO A 308 -38.18 38.04 -22.53
N ASP A 309 -38.77 38.86 -23.41
CA ASP A 309 -39.78 39.85 -23.08
C ASP A 309 -41.14 39.23 -22.72
N PHE A 310 -42.14 40.07 -22.46
CA PHE A 310 -43.51 39.62 -22.12
C PHE A 310 -44.22 38.81 -23.21
N GLU A 311 -43.72 38.81 -24.46
CA GLU A 311 -44.23 37.98 -25.57
C GLU A 311 -43.37 36.72 -25.79
N GLY A 312 -42.28 36.55 -25.02
CA GLY A 312 -41.31 35.47 -25.16
C GLY A 312 -40.18 35.75 -26.15
N THR A 313 -40.07 36.98 -26.67
CA THR A 313 -39.05 37.35 -27.66
C THR A 313 -37.73 37.73 -26.97
N PRO A 314 -36.58 37.14 -27.33
CA PRO A 314 -35.29 37.52 -26.75
C PRO A 314 -34.93 39.00 -26.98
N ARG A 315 -34.61 39.72 -25.91
CA ARG A 315 -34.12 41.11 -25.92
C ARG A 315 -32.73 41.20 -25.33
N GLU A 316 -31.89 42.03 -25.94
CA GLU A 316 -30.52 42.32 -25.50
C GLU A 316 -30.52 43.19 -24.24
N LEU A 317 -29.62 42.87 -23.31
CA LEU A 317 -29.55 43.50 -22.00
C LEU A 317 -28.46 44.59 -21.94
N TYR A 318 -28.82 45.74 -21.38
CA TYR A 318 -27.96 46.91 -21.18
C TYR A 318 -28.20 47.49 -19.78
N LEU A 319 -27.19 48.12 -19.17
CA LEU A 319 -27.36 48.79 -17.87
C LEU A 319 -27.69 50.29 -17.98
N ASP A 320 -27.49 50.91 -19.15
CA ASP A 320 -27.89 52.29 -19.42
C ASP A 320 -28.27 52.54 -20.89
N PHE A 321 -28.77 53.73 -21.21
CA PHE A 321 -29.10 54.16 -22.57
C PHE A 321 -28.68 55.61 -22.82
N ASP A 322 -28.38 55.96 -24.08
CA ASP A 322 -28.15 57.35 -24.50
C ASP A 322 -29.46 58.13 -24.77
N GLU A 323 -29.36 59.42 -25.09
CA GLU A 323 -30.53 60.27 -25.42
C GLU A 323 -31.31 59.82 -26.67
N ASN A 324 -30.72 58.95 -27.51
CA ASN A 324 -31.32 58.38 -28.71
C ASN A 324 -31.88 56.96 -28.48
N ASN A 325 -31.82 56.44 -27.25
CA ASN A 325 -32.18 55.07 -26.88
C ASN A 325 -31.26 54.00 -27.50
N ASN A 326 -29.99 54.34 -27.77
CA ASN A 326 -28.93 53.36 -28.00
C ASN A 326 -28.52 52.75 -26.66
N GLY A 327 -28.33 51.42 -26.60
CA GLY A 327 -27.92 50.73 -25.38
C GLY A 327 -26.45 50.98 -25.05
N LEU A 328 -26.17 51.29 -23.78
CA LEU A 328 -24.85 51.55 -23.22
C LEU A 328 -24.58 50.58 -22.06
N ILE A 329 -23.30 50.27 -21.82
CA ILE A 329 -22.88 49.28 -20.81
C ILE A 329 -23.63 47.93 -21.06
N PRO A 330 -23.40 47.28 -22.22
CA PRO A 330 -24.03 46.01 -22.57
C PRO A 330 -23.66 44.91 -21.58
N VAL A 331 -24.59 43.99 -21.32
CA VAL A 331 -24.31 42.73 -20.61
C VAL A 331 -23.75 41.73 -21.62
N PRO A 332 -22.47 41.31 -21.56
CA PRO A 332 -21.89 40.41 -22.56
C PRO A 332 -22.60 39.06 -22.64
N MET A 333 -22.66 38.48 -23.84
CA MET A 333 -23.14 37.09 -24.01
C MET A 333 -22.08 36.08 -23.54
N LEU A 334 -20.82 36.33 -23.87
CA LEU A 334 -19.66 35.52 -23.50
C LEU A 334 -18.57 36.38 -22.86
N TYR A 335 -17.84 35.79 -21.93
CA TYR A 335 -16.50 36.23 -21.54
C TYR A 335 -15.49 35.25 -22.14
N PHE A 336 -14.33 35.76 -22.56
CA PHE A 336 -13.24 34.94 -23.07
C PHE A 336 -11.91 35.38 -22.48
N ARG A 337 -10.95 34.47 -22.38
CA ARG A 337 -9.57 34.74 -22.01
C ARG A 337 -8.64 34.00 -22.97
N VAL A 338 -7.99 34.74 -23.86
CA VAL A 338 -6.91 34.24 -24.71
C VAL A 338 -5.62 34.26 -23.90
N ILE A 339 -4.90 33.15 -23.87
CA ILE A 339 -3.68 32.96 -23.10
C ILE A 339 -2.61 32.49 -24.08
N ILE A 340 -1.47 33.17 -24.16
CA ILE A 340 -0.37 32.80 -25.06
C ILE A 340 0.95 32.81 -24.29
N ALA A 341 1.68 31.70 -24.31
CA ALA A 341 3.00 31.63 -23.66
C ALA A 341 4.03 32.46 -24.44
N ARG A 342 4.76 33.33 -23.73
CA ARG A 342 5.67 34.29 -24.39
C ARG A 342 6.85 33.64 -25.11
N GLU A 343 7.35 32.52 -24.57
CA GLU A 343 8.53 31.83 -25.10
C GLU A 343 8.18 30.87 -26.24
N THR A 344 7.23 29.95 -26.05
CA THR A 344 6.86 28.94 -27.06
C THR A 344 5.91 29.49 -28.13
N ARG A 345 5.14 30.53 -27.78
CA ARG A 345 3.98 31.03 -28.54
C ARG A 345 2.86 30.00 -28.71
N GLU A 346 2.78 28.99 -27.86
CA GLU A 346 1.56 28.18 -27.76
C GLU A 346 0.44 29.01 -27.13
N GLY A 347 -0.81 28.79 -27.55
CA GLY A 347 -1.96 29.52 -27.01
C GLY A 347 -3.24 28.70 -26.87
N ILE A 348 -4.13 29.17 -26.00
CA ILE A 348 -5.45 28.57 -25.74
C ILE A 348 -6.47 29.69 -25.47
N VAL A 349 -7.74 29.47 -25.82
CA VAL A 349 -8.84 30.36 -25.44
C VAL A 349 -9.79 29.64 -24.50
N LEU A 350 -10.00 30.20 -23.32
CA LEU A 350 -11.01 29.74 -22.35
C LEU A 350 -12.23 30.66 -22.44
N ILE A 351 -13.43 30.09 -22.56
CA ILE A 351 -14.67 30.83 -22.87
C ILE A 351 -15.76 30.42 -21.89
N GLY A 352 -16.50 31.39 -21.36
CA GLY A 352 -17.61 31.17 -20.42
C GLY A 352 -18.89 31.92 -20.80
N VAL A 353 -20.03 31.27 -20.59
CA VAL A 353 -21.38 31.76 -20.95
C VAL A 353 -21.95 32.63 -19.83
N ASN A 354 -22.09 33.92 -20.10
CA ASN A 354 -22.65 34.90 -19.17
C ASN A 354 -24.19 34.96 -19.25
N ASN A 355 -24.84 33.80 -19.07
CA ASN A 355 -26.30 33.68 -19.02
C ASN A 355 -26.76 32.44 -18.20
N PRO A 356 -27.05 32.57 -16.90
CA PRO A 356 -27.50 31.45 -16.04
C PRO A 356 -28.98 31.04 -16.29
N TYR A 357 -29.57 31.51 -17.39
CA TYR A 357 -30.93 31.19 -17.84
C TYR A 357 -30.96 30.52 -19.22
N ALA A 358 -29.83 30.42 -19.94
CA ALA A 358 -29.76 29.71 -21.21
C ALA A 358 -29.86 28.20 -21.00
N SER A 359 -30.66 27.50 -21.82
CA SER A 359 -30.68 26.04 -21.78
C SER A 359 -29.46 25.45 -22.50
N LEU A 360 -29.07 24.22 -22.18
CA LEU A 360 -27.98 23.53 -22.88
C LEU A 360 -28.20 23.47 -24.40
N ALA A 361 -29.45 23.33 -24.85
CA ALA A 361 -29.81 23.31 -26.27
C ALA A 361 -29.63 24.68 -26.94
N ASP A 362 -29.90 25.77 -26.23
CA ASP A 362 -29.64 27.14 -26.72
C ASP A 362 -28.13 27.42 -26.75
N ILE A 363 -27.39 26.96 -25.73
CA ILE A 363 -25.94 27.08 -25.63
C ILE A 363 -25.25 26.39 -26.81
N GLN A 364 -25.55 25.10 -27.03
CA GLN A 364 -25.01 24.31 -28.15
C GLN A 364 -25.32 24.90 -29.54
N LYS A 365 -26.39 25.69 -29.66
CA LYS A 365 -26.86 26.27 -30.93
C LYS A 365 -26.36 27.69 -31.19
N GLU A 366 -26.20 28.51 -30.14
CA GLU A 366 -26.00 29.96 -30.28
C GLU A 366 -24.78 30.52 -29.54
N TYR A 367 -24.16 29.76 -28.62
CA TYR A 367 -23.08 30.25 -27.75
C TYR A 367 -21.72 29.57 -27.98
N ILE A 368 -21.67 28.45 -28.69
CA ILE A 368 -20.42 27.76 -29.07
C ILE A 368 -19.88 28.39 -30.37
N LEU A 369 -18.67 28.99 -30.30
CA LEU A 369 -18.07 29.71 -31.43
C LEU A 369 -17.07 28.87 -32.25
N CYS A 370 -16.56 27.77 -31.68
CA CYS A 370 -15.41 27.01 -32.17
C CYS A 370 -15.42 25.57 -31.63
N GLU A 371 -14.53 24.70 -32.11
CA GLU A 371 -14.45 23.30 -31.64
C GLU A 371 -13.98 23.23 -30.18
N ASP A 372 -14.69 22.45 -29.37
CA ASP A 372 -14.51 22.40 -27.92
C ASP A 372 -13.47 21.34 -27.50
N ILE A 373 -12.23 21.79 -27.36
CA ILE A 373 -11.08 21.00 -26.91
C ILE A 373 -10.91 20.99 -25.38
N GLY A 374 -11.86 21.56 -24.61
CA GLY A 374 -11.76 21.67 -23.14
C GLY A 374 -11.79 20.34 -22.38
N HIS A 375 -11.93 19.21 -23.08
CA HIS A 375 -11.78 17.86 -22.53
C HIS A 375 -10.32 17.38 -22.48
N GLN A 376 -9.38 18.13 -23.05
CA GLN A 376 -7.94 17.84 -23.14
C GLN A 376 -7.11 18.72 -22.18
N LEU A 377 -7.76 19.33 -21.18
CA LEU A 377 -7.19 20.34 -20.29
C LEU A 377 -7.47 19.99 -18.81
N SER A 378 -6.81 18.96 -18.26
CA SER A 378 -7.02 18.50 -16.88
C SER A 378 -6.68 19.55 -15.80
N TRP A 379 -5.87 20.56 -16.14
CA TRP A 379 -5.50 21.66 -15.23
C TRP A 379 -6.61 22.68 -15.01
N VAL A 380 -7.68 22.69 -15.82
CA VAL A 380 -8.79 23.65 -15.67
C VAL A 380 -9.88 23.08 -14.75
N GLY A 381 -9.96 23.61 -13.52
CA GLY A 381 -10.85 23.11 -12.47
C GLY A 381 -12.33 23.50 -12.61
N TRP A 382 -12.85 23.76 -13.81
CA TRP A 382 -14.25 24.16 -14.02
C TRP A 382 -15.27 23.03 -13.79
N MET A 383 -16.52 23.39 -13.59
CA MET A 383 -17.66 22.48 -13.69
C MET A 383 -18.37 22.72 -15.02
N LYS A 384 -17.77 22.17 -16.09
CA LYS A 384 -18.06 22.50 -17.50
C LYS A 384 -19.54 22.62 -17.86
N GLU A 385 -20.35 21.65 -17.43
CA GLU A 385 -21.78 21.54 -17.76
C GLU A 385 -22.71 22.18 -16.70
N ASP A 386 -22.16 22.77 -15.63
CA ASP A 386 -22.96 23.47 -14.63
C ASP A 386 -23.45 24.82 -15.19
N LEU A 387 -24.72 24.82 -15.63
CA LEU A 387 -25.38 25.98 -16.21
C LEU A 387 -25.67 27.09 -15.19
N HIS A 388 -25.70 26.79 -13.88
CA HIS A 388 -25.90 27.79 -12.84
C HIS A 388 -24.61 28.61 -12.62
N GLU A 389 -23.48 27.89 -12.55
CA GLU A 389 -22.13 28.43 -12.40
C GLU A 389 -21.54 28.97 -13.72
N GLY A 390 -22.29 28.85 -14.82
CA GLY A 390 -21.97 29.32 -16.17
C GLY A 390 -21.23 28.28 -17.02
N TYR A 391 -21.89 27.77 -18.06
CA TYR A 391 -21.29 26.82 -19.01
C TYR A 391 -19.97 27.37 -19.58
N SER A 392 -18.94 26.53 -19.66
CA SER A 392 -17.60 26.95 -20.10
C SER A 392 -16.98 25.93 -21.06
N TYR A 393 -16.10 26.37 -21.95
CA TYR A 393 -15.42 25.54 -22.95
C TYR A 393 -14.06 26.13 -23.36
N ALA A 394 -13.28 25.37 -24.14
CA ALA A 394 -11.98 25.81 -24.65
C ALA A 394 -11.87 25.66 -26.17
N CYS A 395 -11.13 26.55 -26.82
CA CYS A 395 -10.84 26.51 -28.25
C CYS A 395 -9.37 26.81 -28.55
N THR A 396 -8.91 26.41 -29.74
CA THR A 396 -7.69 26.96 -30.32
C THR A 396 -7.84 28.47 -30.54
N VAL A 397 -6.72 29.20 -30.57
CA VAL A 397 -6.75 30.66 -30.83
C VAL A 397 -7.17 30.94 -32.26
N GLU A 398 -6.81 30.07 -33.20
CA GLU A 398 -7.12 30.13 -34.62
C GLU A 398 -8.62 29.98 -34.89
N ASP A 399 -9.29 28.99 -34.28
CA ASP A 399 -10.73 28.78 -34.46
C ASP A 399 -11.55 29.89 -33.79
N PHE A 400 -11.14 30.33 -32.60
CA PHE A 400 -11.79 31.43 -31.91
C PHE A 400 -11.67 32.75 -32.67
N THR A 401 -10.44 33.11 -33.08
CA THR A 401 -10.19 34.34 -33.84
C THR A 401 -10.70 34.26 -35.27
N ALA A 402 -11.11 33.10 -35.79
CA ALA A 402 -11.87 33.02 -37.05
C ALA A 402 -13.20 33.78 -36.95
N VAL A 403 -13.84 33.75 -35.78
CA VAL A 403 -15.12 34.42 -35.48
C VAL A 403 -14.92 35.79 -34.81
N VAL A 404 -14.15 35.85 -33.72
CA VAL A 404 -13.98 37.07 -32.92
C VAL A 404 -12.83 37.92 -33.49
N LYS A 405 -13.15 39.14 -33.93
CA LYS A 405 -12.22 40.07 -34.58
C LYS A 405 -11.89 41.33 -33.76
N ASP A 406 -12.55 41.53 -32.62
CA ASP A 406 -12.40 42.67 -31.71
C ASP A 406 -11.16 42.52 -30.80
N LEU A 407 -10.03 42.13 -31.40
CA LEU A 407 -8.76 41.78 -30.77
C LEU A 407 -7.58 42.18 -31.66
N PRO A 408 -6.36 42.38 -31.11
CA PRO A 408 -5.18 42.71 -31.91
C PRO A 408 -4.63 41.45 -32.59
N LEU A 409 -5.26 41.02 -33.69
CA LEU A 409 -5.02 39.72 -34.33
C LEU A 409 -3.55 39.46 -34.72
N GLU A 410 -2.78 40.51 -35.01
CA GLU A 410 -1.34 40.43 -35.33
C GLU A 410 -0.51 39.98 -34.11
N ASP A 411 -0.97 40.24 -32.88
CA ASP A 411 -0.32 39.86 -31.63
C ASP A 411 -0.71 38.44 -31.16
N LEU A 412 -1.74 37.83 -31.77
CA LEU A 412 -2.36 36.57 -31.31
C LEU A 412 -1.90 35.31 -32.07
N HIS A 413 -0.92 35.40 -32.96
CA HIS A 413 -0.40 34.24 -33.68
C HIS A 413 0.20 33.18 -32.74
N THR A 414 -0.24 31.92 -32.86
CA THR A 414 0.31 30.80 -32.07
C THR A 414 1.17 29.84 -32.91
N ASN A 415 1.99 29.05 -32.23
CA ASN A 415 2.78 27.94 -32.78
C ASN A 415 2.18 26.56 -32.44
N GLY A 416 1.11 26.50 -31.64
CA GLY A 416 0.56 25.28 -31.04
C GLY A 416 -0.46 25.60 -29.94
N VAL A 417 -1.08 24.56 -29.38
CA VAL A 417 -2.11 24.72 -28.34
C VAL A 417 -1.49 24.67 -26.95
N LEU A 418 -1.73 25.69 -26.13
CA LEU A 418 -1.12 25.80 -24.79
C LEU A 418 -1.82 24.90 -23.78
N GLY A 419 -1.02 24.14 -23.03
CA GLY A 419 -1.52 23.38 -21.88
C GLY A 419 -2.50 22.27 -22.24
N LEU A 420 -2.44 21.74 -23.47
CA LEU A 420 -2.96 20.39 -23.66
C LEU A 420 -2.29 19.48 -22.63
N ASP A 421 -3.07 18.61 -22.00
CA ASP A 421 -2.49 17.48 -21.28
C ASP A 421 -1.50 16.82 -22.26
N GLU A 422 -0.26 16.56 -21.82
CA GLU A 422 0.60 15.67 -22.60
C GLU A 422 -0.22 14.41 -22.92
N PRO A 423 -0.08 13.79 -24.10
CA PRO A 423 -0.72 12.52 -24.36
C PRO A 423 -0.11 11.50 -23.40
N VAL A 424 -0.71 11.40 -22.20
CA VAL A 424 -0.49 10.36 -21.21
C VAL A 424 -1.15 9.13 -21.81
N PHE A 425 -0.37 8.57 -22.73
CA PHE A 425 -0.40 7.24 -23.26
C PHE A 425 -0.40 6.25 -22.09
N GLY A 426 -1.57 6.13 -21.47
CA GLY A 426 -1.81 5.24 -20.34
C GLY A 426 -2.02 3.81 -20.80
N ASP A 427 -1.90 2.89 -19.86
CA ASP A 427 -2.22 1.50 -20.09
C ASP A 427 -3.71 1.33 -20.40
N CYS A 428 -4.03 0.29 -21.17
CA CYS A 428 -5.40 -0.12 -21.43
C CYS A 428 -5.83 -1.15 -20.39
N GLY A 429 -7.10 -1.08 -20.01
CA GLY A 429 -7.73 -1.92 -19.01
C GLY A 429 -9.19 -2.16 -19.34
N PHE A 430 -9.60 -3.42 -19.42
CA PHE A 430 -11.00 -3.81 -19.53
C PHE A 430 -11.32 -4.97 -18.60
N SER A 431 -12.47 -4.89 -17.92
CA SER A 431 -12.91 -5.96 -17.02
C SER A 431 -13.63 -7.08 -17.77
N VAL A 432 -13.49 -8.32 -17.27
CA VAL A 432 -14.27 -9.49 -17.69
C VAL A 432 -15.78 -9.23 -17.59
N ASN A 433 -16.21 -8.41 -16.62
CA ASN A 433 -17.62 -8.10 -16.37
C ASN A 433 -17.89 -6.60 -16.53
N GLY A 434 -18.87 -6.24 -17.36
CA GLY A 434 -19.39 -4.87 -17.52
C GLY A 434 -18.82 -4.07 -18.70
N ASP A 435 -17.65 -4.43 -19.24
CA ASP A 435 -17.00 -3.70 -20.33
C ASP A 435 -17.16 -4.34 -21.72
N LEU A 436 -17.49 -5.63 -21.75
CA LEU A 436 -17.62 -6.41 -22.98
C LEU A 436 -19.02 -6.25 -23.61
N SER A 437 -19.07 -6.29 -24.94
CA SER A 437 -20.31 -6.30 -25.72
C SER A 437 -20.47 -7.66 -26.38
N ASP A 438 -21.50 -8.42 -25.98
CA ASP A 438 -21.74 -9.78 -26.45
C ASP A 438 -22.40 -9.80 -27.85
N PRO A 439 -21.98 -10.70 -28.77
CA PRO A 439 -20.91 -11.70 -28.63
C PRO A 439 -19.49 -11.09 -28.69
N ALA A 440 -18.73 -11.22 -27.61
CA ALA A 440 -17.37 -10.70 -27.54
C ALA A 440 -16.38 -11.55 -28.37
N PRO A 441 -15.33 -10.94 -28.94
CA PRO A 441 -14.25 -11.67 -29.61
C PRO A 441 -13.40 -12.48 -28.61
N LEU A 442 -12.59 -13.38 -29.15
CA LEU A 442 -11.45 -13.93 -28.44
C LEU A 442 -10.35 -12.87 -28.39
N PHE A 443 -9.60 -12.85 -27.30
CA PHE A 443 -8.52 -11.90 -27.05
C PHE A 443 -7.20 -12.66 -26.90
N SER A 444 -6.15 -12.21 -27.58
CA SER A 444 -4.79 -12.76 -27.47
C SER A 444 -3.76 -11.64 -27.56
N ARG A 445 -2.61 -11.77 -26.90
CA ARG A 445 -1.48 -10.86 -27.15
C ARG A 445 -0.97 -11.10 -28.57
N HIS A 446 -0.53 -10.03 -29.24
CA HIS A 446 -0.22 -10.12 -30.66
C HIS A 446 0.77 -11.24 -30.99
N GLN A 447 0.37 -12.13 -31.90
CA GLN A 447 1.12 -13.33 -32.33
C GLN A 447 1.45 -14.36 -31.23
N SER A 448 0.91 -14.28 -30.01
CA SER A 448 1.09 -15.38 -29.04
C SER A 448 0.20 -16.58 -29.36
N TYR A 449 -1.01 -16.31 -29.88
CA TYR A 449 -2.09 -17.30 -30.05
C TYR A 449 -2.45 -18.02 -28.72
N GLU A 450 -2.11 -17.40 -27.60
CA GLU A 450 -2.51 -17.80 -26.27
C GLU A 450 -3.72 -16.99 -25.86
N LEU A 451 -4.71 -17.65 -25.26
CA LEU A 451 -5.90 -17.02 -24.72
C LEU A 451 -5.51 -16.04 -23.59
N ILE A 452 -5.93 -14.77 -23.69
CA ILE A 452 -5.56 -13.76 -22.68
C ILE A 452 -6.23 -14.06 -21.34
N VAL A 453 -5.49 -13.81 -20.26
CA VAL A 453 -5.96 -13.99 -18.87
C VAL A 453 -5.91 -12.62 -18.18
N PRO A 454 -6.97 -12.21 -17.45
CA PRO A 454 -6.97 -10.99 -16.64
C PRO A 454 -6.08 -11.14 -15.39
N ASP A 455 -5.83 -10.03 -14.71
CA ASP A 455 -5.31 -10.06 -13.34
C ASP A 455 -6.39 -10.44 -12.31
N SER A 456 -6.01 -10.54 -11.04
CA SER A 456 -6.92 -10.80 -9.91
C SER A 456 -7.79 -9.60 -9.50
N THR A 457 -7.81 -8.54 -10.31
CA THR A 457 -8.83 -7.47 -10.27
C THR A 457 -9.82 -7.61 -11.43
N ASP A 458 -9.95 -8.83 -11.96
CA ASP A 458 -10.81 -9.23 -13.08
C ASP A 458 -10.61 -8.36 -14.33
N THR A 459 -9.39 -7.82 -14.50
CA THR A 459 -9.07 -6.81 -15.52
C THR A 459 -7.93 -7.30 -16.41
N VAL A 460 -8.15 -7.32 -17.73
CA VAL A 460 -7.07 -7.46 -18.70
C VAL A 460 -6.35 -6.12 -18.82
N ARG A 461 -5.05 -6.09 -18.48
CA ARG A 461 -4.18 -4.93 -18.63
C ARG A 461 -3.22 -5.11 -19.80
N LEU A 462 -3.02 -4.03 -20.55
CA LEU A 462 -2.12 -3.94 -21.69
C LEU A 462 -1.33 -2.65 -21.55
N ALA A 463 0.00 -2.71 -21.68
CA ALA A 463 0.83 -1.53 -21.65
C ALA A 463 0.46 -0.59 -22.81
N ASN A 464 0.69 0.71 -22.67
CA ASN A 464 0.52 1.60 -23.81
C ASN A 464 1.34 1.12 -25.02
N GLY A 465 0.71 1.15 -26.20
CA GLY A 465 1.33 0.71 -27.45
C GLY A 465 1.43 -0.81 -27.61
N GLU A 466 1.06 -1.61 -26.61
CA GLU A 466 0.94 -3.08 -26.71
C GLU A 466 -0.14 -3.44 -27.75
N LEU A 467 0.13 -4.50 -28.52
CA LEU A 467 -0.77 -4.98 -29.58
C LEU A 467 -1.62 -6.15 -29.06
N LEU A 468 -2.92 -6.05 -29.31
CA LEU A 468 -3.93 -7.04 -28.96
C LEU A 468 -4.56 -7.58 -30.25
N ASP A 469 -4.58 -8.90 -30.42
CA ASP A 469 -5.30 -9.55 -31.49
C ASP A 469 -6.70 -9.96 -31.01
N LEU A 470 -7.70 -9.57 -31.79
CA LEU A 470 -9.13 -9.85 -31.59
C LEU A 470 -9.59 -10.85 -32.66
N PHE A 471 -10.26 -11.94 -32.27
CA PHE A 471 -10.72 -12.96 -33.22
C PHE A 471 -12.22 -13.27 -33.12
N CYS A 472 -12.86 -13.42 -34.27
CA CYS A 472 -14.25 -13.86 -34.45
C CYS A 472 -14.32 -15.04 -35.44
N PRO A 473 -13.79 -16.23 -35.10
CA PRO A 473 -13.80 -17.40 -35.99
C PRO A 473 -15.23 -17.86 -36.32
N GLY A 474 -15.49 -18.10 -37.61
CA GLY A 474 -16.81 -18.42 -38.16
C GLY A 474 -17.39 -17.25 -38.95
N ASP A 475 -18.25 -16.44 -38.34
CA ASP A 475 -19.02 -15.39 -39.03
C ASP A 475 -18.36 -14.00 -39.05
N GLY A 476 -17.23 -13.82 -38.34
CA GLY A 476 -16.48 -12.57 -38.30
C GLY A 476 -17.10 -11.45 -37.45
N PHE A 477 -16.50 -10.26 -37.52
CA PHE A 477 -16.95 -9.05 -36.82
C PHE A 477 -18.22 -8.43 -37.43
N THR A 478 -18.94 -7.63 -36.64
CA THR A 478 -20.03 -6.76 -37.10
C THR A 478 -19.50 -5.49 -37.79
N ALA A 479 -20.39 -4.64 -38.32
CA ALA A 479 -20.00 -3.34 -38.86
C ALA A 479 -19.38 -2.44 -37.75
N PRO A 480 -18.29 -1.68 -38.02
CA PRO A 480 -17.74 -1.37 -39.34
C PRO A 480 -16.85 -2.46 -39.95
N PHE A 481 -16.33 -3.41 -39.17
CA PHE A 481 -15.33 -4.42 -39.58
C PHE A 481 -15.94 -5.69 -40.23
N ALA A 482 -17.09 -5.54 -40.89
CA ALA A 482 -17.93 -6.66 -41.29
C ALA A 482 -17.18 -7.70 -42.15
N LYS A 483 -17.23 -8.98 -41.72
CA LYS A 483 -16.58 -10.16 -42.32
C LYS A 483 -15.05 -10.27 -42.12
N GLN A 484 -14.42 -9.39 -41.35
CA GLN A 484 -13.08 -9.69 -40.85
C GLN A 484 -13.19 -10.78 -39.77
N THR A 485 -12.22 -11.67 -39.69
CA THR A 485 -12.15 -12.80 -38.73
C THR A 485 -11.09 -12.58 -37.66
N GLN A 486 -10.10 -11.74 -37.94
CA GLN A 486 -9.04 -11.27 -37.05
C GLN A 486 -8.85 -9.76 -37.23
N ILE A 487 -8.62 -9.04 -36.13
CA ILE A 487 -8.29 -7.61 -36.10
C ILE A 487 -7.18 -7.41 -35.07
N THR A 488 -6.04 -6.83 -35.48
CA THR A 488 -5.02 -6.33 -34.54
C THR A 488 -5.32 -4.88 -34.18
N VAL A 489 -5.28 -4.57 -32.88
CA VAL A 489 -5.48 -3.22 -32.34
C VAL A 489 -4.32 -2.84 -31.44
N GLN A 490 -3.96 -1.56 -31.38
CA GLN A 490 -2.91 -1.04 -30.51
C GLN A 490 -3.51 -0.31 -29.31
N CYS A 491 -3.03 -0.61 -28.11
CA CYS A 491 -3.46 0.11 -26.91
C CYS A 491 -3.10 1.61 -26.98
N LEU A 492 -4.07 2.48 -26.68
CA LEU A 492 -3.84 3.92 -26.49
C LEU A 492 -3.99 4.36 -25.03
N GLN A 493 -5.15 4.06 -24.42
CA GLN A 493 -5.41 4.29 -22.99
C GLN A 493 -6.79 3.74 -22.60
N GLN A 494 -6.93 3.30 -21.35
CA GLN A 494 -8.21 2.85 -20.78
C GLN A 494 -8.88 1.78 -21.67
N LYS A 495 -9.98 2.11 -22.35
CA LYS A 495 -10.75 1.19 -23.21
C LYS A 495 -10.65 1.58 -24.68
N TYR A 496 -9.72 2.47 -25.03
CA TYR A 496 -9.54 3.01 -26.37
C TYR A 496 -8.31 2.42 -27.05
N PHE A 497 -8.50 2.01 -28.29
CA PHE A 497 -7.53 1.31 -29.11
C PHE A 497 -7.44 1.95 -30.49
N LEU A 498 -6.22 1.98 -31.04
CA LEU A 498 -5.95 2.43 -32.40
C LEU A 498 -6.06 1.25 -33.37
N HIS A 499 -6.80 1.43 -34.46
CA HIS A 499 -6.85 0.51 -35.58
C HIS A 499 -6.94 1.31 -36.88
N ASP A 500 -6.09 1.01 -37.88
CA ASP A 500 -5.99 1.74 -39.16
C ASP A 500 -5.92 3.29 -39.03
N GLY A 501 -5.30 3.78 -37.95
CA GLY A 501 -5.15 5.23 -37.69
C GLY A 501 -6.39 5.91 -37.10
N LEU A 502 -7.44 5.16 -36.75
CA LEU A 502 -8.65 5.64 -36.09
C LEU A 502 -8.78 5.06 -34.68
N ILE A 503 -9.38 5.82 -33.78
CA ILE A 503 -9.60 5.44 -32.38
C ILE A 503 -10.97 4.79 -32.24
N TYR A 504 -11.01 3.62 -31.63
CA TYR A 504 -12.21 2.85 -31.31
C TYR A 504 -12.24 2.51 -29.83
N ALA A 505 -13.43 2.46 -29.22
CA ALA A 505 -13.60 1.83 -27.91
C ALA A 505 -13.64 0.30 -28.07
N LEU A 506 -13.27 -0.45 -27.04
CA LEU A 506 -13.31 -1.93 -27.06
C LEU A 506 -14.69 -2.48 -27.46
N SER A 507 -15.77 -1.82 -27.00
CA SER A 507 -17.15 -2.17 -27.32
C SER A 507 -17.54 -1.96 -28.79
N ASN A 508 -16.67 -1.38 -29.63
CA ASN A 508 -16.87 -1.35 -31.08
C ASN A 508 -16.45 -2.66 -31.78
N PHE A 509 -15.76 -3.56 -31.08
CA PHE A 509 -15.32 -4.85 -31.61
C PHE A 509 -16.23 -5.97 -31.08
N THR A 510 -17.23 -6.35 -31.88
CA THR A 510 -18.23 -7.38 -31.54
C THR A 510 -18.34 -8.39 -32.69
N CYS A 511 -18.45 -9.68 -32.38
CA CYS A 511 -18.65 -10.72 -33.37
C CYS A 511 -20.11 -10.81 -33.83
N ALA A 512 -20.34 -11.26 -35.06
CA ALA A 512 -21.69 -11.47 -35.60
C ALA A 512 -22.43 -12.63 -34.90
N ASN A 513 -21.68 -13.64 -34.43
CA ASN A 513 -22.11 -14.74 -33.57
C ASN A 513 -20.98 -15.07 -32.59
N TRP A 514 -21.25 -15.89 -31.57
CA TRP A 514 -20.19 -16.39 -30.67
C TRP A 514 -19.08 -17.12 -31.44
N PRO A 515 -17.79 -16.91 -31.10
CA PRO A 515 -16.65 -17.61 -31.70
C PRO A 515 -16.86 -19.13 -31.83
N THR A 516 -16.59 -19.66 -33.02
CA THR A 516 -16.73 -21.10 -33.31
C THR A 516 -15.60 -21.90 -32.66
N TYR A 517 -15.96 -22.86 -31.81
CA TYR A 517 -15.03 -23.77 -31.13
C TYR A 517 -15.03 -25.16 -31.77
N THR A 518 -13.94 -25.90 -31.57
CA THR A 518 -13.75 -27.26 -32.09
C THR A 518 -12.89 -28.10 -31.14
N ALA A 519 -12.73 -29.39 -31.45
CA ALA A 519 -11.84 -30.30 -30.76
C ALA A 519 -10.96 -31.04 -31.78
N GLN A 520 -9.65 -31.10 -31.52
CA GLN A 520 -8.65 -31.70 -32.42
C GLN A 520 -7.89 -32.82 -31.70
N ARG A 521 -7.80 -34.01 -32.31
CA ARG A 521 -6.99 -35.12 -31.79
C ARG A 521 -5.51 -34.78 -31.92
N THR A 522 -4.74 -34.86 -30.83
CA THR A 522 -3.30 -34.56 -30.87
C THR A 522 -2.45 -35.69 -31.45
N GLY A 523 -3.04 -36.89 -31.65
CA GLY A 523 -2.32 -38.09 -32.07
C GLY A 523 -1.42 -38.70 -30.99
N ARG A 524 -1.53 -38.23 -29.74
CA ARG A 524 -0.94 -38.84 -28.55
C ARG A 524 -1.99 -39.69 -27.83
N GLU A 525 -1.65 -40.93 -27.49
CA GLU A 525 -2.42 -41.70 -26.51
C GLU A 525 -2.31 -41.04 -25.13
N CYS A 526 -3.33 -41.20 -24.28
CA CYS A 526 -3.34 -40.69 -22.91
C CYS A 526 -3.58 -41.85 -21.92
N ASN A 527 -3.06 -41.75 -20.69
CA ASN A 527 -3.19 -42.82 -19.71
C ASN A 527 -4.67 -43.13 -19.42
N GLY A 528 -5.10 -44.35 -19.76
CA GLY A 528 -6.48 -44.83 -19.62
C GLY A 528 -7.43 -44.52 -20.80
N GLY A 529 -7.02 -43.70 -21.78
CA GLY A 529 -7.83 -43.34 -22.96
C GLY A 529 -7.22 -43.77 -24.28
N THR A 530 -7.90 -43.47 -25.39
CA THR A 530 -7.37 -43.70 -26.74
C THR A 530 -6.61 -42.49 -27.25
N ASP A 531 -7.12 -41.29 -27.00
CA ASP A 531 -6.61 -40.05 -27.58
C ASP A 531 -6.63 -38.90 -26.57
N LEU A 532 -5.53 -38.16 -26.52
CA LEU A 532 -5.50 -36.81 -25.97
C LEU A 532 -6.01 -35.83 -27.02
N VAL A 533 -7.10 -35.13 -26.68
CA VAL A 533 -7.84 -34.21 -27.55
C VAL A 533 -7.73 -32.79 -27.01
N GLN A 534 -7.39 -31.84 -27.87
CA GLN A 534 -7.32 -30.41 -27.55
C GLN A 534 -8.63 -29.72 -27.92
N VAL A 535 -9.23 -28.99 -26.98
CA VAL A 535 -10.41 -28.16 -27.22
C VAL A 535 -9.99 -26.69 -27.27
N GLY A 536 -10.57 -25.94 -28.20
CA GLY A 536 -10.17 -24.56 -28.46
C GLY A 536 -10.78 -23.99 -29.74
N PHE A 537 -10.10 -23.01 -30.32
CA PHE A 537 -10.57 -22.23 -31.46
C PHE A 537 -9.55 -22.28 -32.60
N GLU A 538 -10.00 -22.67 -33.79
CA GLU A 538 -9.17 -22.78 -35.00
C GLU A 538 -9.28 -21.48 -35.82
N MET A 539 -8.14 -20.86 -36.11
CA MET A 539 -8.03 -19.62 -36.87
C MET A 539 -7.89 -19.88 -38.38
N GLU A 540 -8.20 -18.89 -39.22
CA GLU A 540 -8.14 -19.05 -40.69
C GLU A 540 -6.72 -19.27 -41.23
N ASP A 541 -5.69 -18.90 -40.47
CA ASP A 541 -4.27 -19.15 -40.78
C ASP A 541 -3.77 -20.55 -40.34
N GLY A 542 -4.62 -21.31 -39.64
CA GLY A 542 -4.32 -22.64 -39.09
C GLY A 542 -3.73 -22.62 -37.68
N ALA A 543 -3.65 -21.46 -37.00
CA ALA A 543 -3.32 -21.41 -35.59
C ALA A 543 -4.49 -21.91 -34.71
N PHE A 544 -4.18 -22.37 -33.50
CA PHE A 544 -5.15 -22.93 -32.57
C PHE A 544 -5.01 -22.32 -31.18
N LEU A 545 -6.02 -21.57 -30.73
CA LEU A 545 -6.08 -21.05 -29.37
C LEU A 545 -6.65 -22.15 -28.46
N HIS A 546 -5.76 -22.82 -27.75
CA HIS A 546 -6.05 -23.90 -26.79
C HIS A 546 -6.78 -23.37 -25.55
N ALA A 547 -7.80 -24.09 -25.10
CA ALA A 547 -8.55 -23.80 -23.88
C ALA A 547 -8.38 -24.90 -22.81
N TYR A 548 -8.44 -26.17 -23.20
CA TYR A 548 -8.24 -27.31 -22.30
C TYR A 548 -7.96 -28.62 -23.04
N ASP A 549 -7.36 -29.59 -22.34
CA ASP A 549 -7.03 -30.94 -22.83
C ASP A 549 -8.01 -31.98 -22.28
N VAL A 550 -8.39 -32.96 -23.10
CA VAL A 550 -9.32 -34.05 -22.77
C VAL A 550 -8.68 -35.40 -23.06
N CYS A 551 -8.57 -36.27 -22.07
CA CYS A 551 -8.23 -37.68 -22.30
C CYS A 551 -9.52 -38.48 -22.52
N HIS A 552 -9.81 -38.79 -23.79
CA HIS A 552 -11.01 -39.50 -24.19
C HIS A 552 -10.69 -40.95 -24.61
N ASP A 553 -11.57 -41.87 -24.24
CA ASP A 553 -11.54 -43.28 -24.60
C ASP A 553 -12.69 -43.52 -25.60
N GLU A 554 -12.38 -43.44 -26.90
CA GLU A 554 -13.38 -43.63 -27.97
C GLU A 554 -13.98 -45.04 -27.99
N LEU A 555 -13.30 -46.05 -27.41
CA LEU A 555 -13.79 -47.43 -27.39
C LEU A 555 -14.84 -47.66 -26.31
N ALA A 556 -14.74 -46.97 -25.17
CA ALA A 556 -15.73 -46.98 -24.09
C ALA A 556 -16.69 -45.78 -24.11
N GLU A 557 -16.48 -44.83 -25.03
CA GLU A 557 -17.18 -43.54 -25.12
C GLU A 557 -17.15 -42.75 -23.78
N THR A 558 -15.99 -42.73 -23.12
CA THR A 558 -15.82 -42.12 -21.78
C THR A 558 -14.62 -41.18 -21.70
N THR A 559 -14.73 -40.16 -20.86
CA THR A 559 -13.63 -39.23 -20.58
C THR A 559 -12.99 -39.56 -19.24
N ARG A 560 -11.69 -39.87 -19.27
CA ARG A 560 -10.91 -40.27 -18.09
C ARG A 560 -10.59 -39.07 -17.23
N TYR A 561 -10.04 -38.04 -17.85
CA TYR A 561 -9.81 -36.74 -17.23
C TYR A 561 -9.85 -35.60 -18.25
N VAL A 562 -10.01 -34.40 -17.72
CA VAL A 562 -9.86 -33.13 -18.43
C VAL A 562 -8.90 -32.26 -17.65
N HIS A 563 -7.88 -31.73 -18.32
CA HIS A 563 -6.89 -30.82 -17.77
C HIS A 563 -7.14 -29.40 -18.25
N HIS A 564 -7.19 -28.46 -17.32
CA HIS A 564 -7.26 -27.03 -17.59
C HIS A 564 -6.57 -26.25 -16.47
N VAL A 565 -6.35 -24.95 -16.69
CA VAL A 565 -5.75 -24.04 -15.72
C VAL A 565 -6.84 -23.18 -15.10
N LEU A 566 -6.85 -23.05 -13.77
CA LEU A 566 -7.62 -22.04 -13.06
C LEU A 566 -6.70 -20.90 -12.64
N HIS A 567 -7.17 -19.67 -12.88
CA HIS A 567 -6.48 -18.42 -12.59
C HIS A 567 -7.19 -17.66 -11.45
N PRO A 568 -6.51 -16.74 -10.75
CA PRO A 568 -7.04 -16.05 -9.57
C PRO A 568 -8.01 -14.90 -9.92
N CYS A 569 -8.95 -15.15 -10.83
CA CYS A 569 -9.91 -14.16 -11.32
C CYS A 569 -11.32 -14.75 -11.43
N ASP A 570 -12.32 -13.88 -11.44
CA ASP A 570 -13.72 -14.23 -11.70
C ASP A 570 -13.97 -14.49 -13.20
N TYR A 571 -15.11 -15.11 -13.50
CA TYR A 571 -15.54 -15.44 -14.85
C TYR A 571 -16.66 -14.50 -15.32
N GLN A 572 -16.94 -14.49 -16.63
CA GLN A 572 -17.99 -13.67 -17.21
C GLN A 572 -19.38 -14.20 -16.79
N HIS A 573 -20.18 -13.34 -16.15
CA HIS A 573 -21.51 -13.69 -15.65
C HIS A 573 -22.60 -13.59 -16.71
N GLY A 574 -23.76 -14.21 -16.45
CA GLY A 574 -24.96 -14.08 -17.30
C GLY A 574 -24.91 -14.77 -18.67
N VAL A 575 -23.78 -15.40 -19.03
CA VAL A 575 -23.55 -16.04 -20.32
C VAL A 575 -24.60 -17.12 -20.61
N SER A 576 -25.21 -17.06 -21.79
CA SER A 576 -26.21 -18.03 -22.25
C SER A 576 -25.67 -19.46 -22.32
N ARG A 577 -26.55 -20.48 -22.24
CA ARG A 577 -26.15 -21.89 -22.37
C ARG A 577 -26.38 -22.39 -23.81
N PRO A 578 -25.35 -22.81 -24.56
CA PRO A 578 -25.53 -23.48 -25.85
C PRO A 578 -25.97 -24.95 -25.68
N ASN A 579 -26.33 -25.58 -26.80
CA ASN A 579 -26.59 -27.02 -26.86
C ASN A 579 -25.26 -27.80 -26.88
N PHE A 580 -25.27 -29.03 -26.35
CA PHE A 580 -24.09 -29.91 -26.42
C PHE A 580 -23.85 -30.42 -27.84
N ALA A 581 -22.60 -30.35 -28.31
CA ALA A 581 -22.14 -30.96 -29.54
C ALA A 581 -21.33 -32.24 -29.26
N GLN A 582 -21.55 -33.27 -30.09
CA GLN A 582 -20.86 -34.56 -29.99
C GLN A 582 -19.66 -34.68 -30.94
N LEU A 583 -19.62 -33.85 -31.99
CA LEU A 583 -18.68 -33.94 -33.10
C LEU A 583 -18.63 -35.38 -33.66
N ASP A 584 -17.47 -35.90 -34.05
CA ASP A 584 -17.29 -37.24 -34.62
C ASP A 584 -16.95 -38.34 -33.59
N PHE A 585 -16.71 -37.98 -32.33
CA PHE A 585 -16.26 -38.90 -31.26
C PHE A 585 -17.27 -40.00 -30.85
N TYR A 586 -18.54 -39.87 -31.22
CA TYR A 586 -19.62 -40.81 -30.87
C TYR A 586 -20.30 -41.46 -32.09
N GLY A 587 -19.69 -41.34 -33.28
CA GLY A 587 -20.25 -41.83 -34.54
C GLY A 587 -21.63 -41.24 -34.88
N ASP A 588 -22.50 -42.05 -35.50
CA ASP A 588 -23.85 -41.65 -35.94
C ASP A 588 -24.91 -41.60 -34.80
N LYS A 589 -24.49 -41.77 -33.54
CA LYS A 589 -25.38 -41.84 -32.36
C LYS A 589 -25.82 -40.45 -31.93
N ASP A 590 -27.09 -40.22 -31.63
CA ASP A 590 -27.52 -39.00 -30.92
C ASP A 590 -27.31 -39.19 -29.40
N VAL A 591 -26.22 -38.61 -28.87
CA VAL A 591 -25.86 -38.71 -27.45
C VAL A 591 -26.86 -37.96 -26.56
N ASN A 592 -27.56 -36.92 -27.06
CA ASN A 592 -28.57 -36.22 -26.26
C ASN A 592 -29.73 -37.15 -25.88
N ILE A 593 -30.11 -38.09 -26.76
CA ILE A 593 -31.17 -39.06 -26.49
C ILE A 593 -30.81 -39.98 -25.32
N LYS A 594 -29.54 -40.39 -25.18
CA LYS A 594 -29.06 -41.27 -24.09
C LYS A 594 -29.23 -40.64 -22.70
N TYR A 595 -29.15 -39.31 -22.62
CA TYR A 595 -29.44 -38.53 -21.42
C TYR A 595 -30.93 -38.20 -21.21
N THR A 596 -31.86 -38.63 -22.08
CA THR A 596 -33.29 -38.44 -21.81
C THR A 596 -33.78 -39.40 -20.73
N GLN A 597 -34.67 -38.94 -19.87
CA GLN A 597 -35.25 -39.72 -18.75
C GLN A 597 -35.86 -41.05 -19.23
N THR A 598 -36.52 -41.03 -20.38
CA THR A 598 -37.10 -42.23 -21.01
C THR A 598 -36.03 -43.25 -21.41
N GLN A 599 -34.93 -42.79 -22.01
CA GLN A 599 -33.84 -43.67 -22.42
C GLN A 599 -33.02 -44.18 -21.23
N GLN A 600 -32.71 -43.31 -20.25
CA GLN A 600 -32.06 -43.72 -19.00
C GLN A 600 -32.85 -44.83 -18.30
N ASN A 601 -34.15 -44.61 -18.08
CA ASN A 601 -34.99 -45.61 -17.41
C ASN A 601 -35.09 -46.91 -18.22
N PHE A 602 -35.17 -46.83 -19.55
CA PHE A 602 -35.16 -48.00 -20.43
C PHE A 602 -33.85 -48.80 -20.29
N THR A 603 -32.69 -48.18 -20.56
CA THR A 603 -31.38 -48.86 -20.54
C THR A 603 -31.08 -49.44 -19.15
N ILE A 604 -31.33 -48.68 -18.09
CA ILE A 604 -31.07 -49.12 -16.71
C ILE A 604 -32.05 -50.22 -16.28
N SER A 605 -33.31 -50.21 -16.74
CA SER A 605 -34.25 -51.32 -16.51
C SER A 605 -33.79 -52.62 -17.18
N GLU A 606 -33.22 -52.55 -18.39
CA GLU A 606 -32.65 -53.72 -19.07
C GLU A 606 -31.41 -54.26 -18.33
N ILE A 607 -30.53 -53.39 -17.82
CA ILE A 607 -29.36 -53.76 -17.01
C ILE A 607 -29.76 -54.47 -15.71
N LEU A 608 -30.76 -53.96 -15.00
CA LEU A 608 -31.17 -54.47 -13.67
C LEU A 608 -32.20 -55.60 -13.74
N GLY A 609 -32.80 -55.86 -14.90
CA GLY A 609 -33.86 -56.87 -15.07
C GLY A 609 -35.14 -56.55 -14.30
N LEU A 610 -35.36 -55.28 -13.95
CA LEU A 610 -36.51 -54.77 -13.17
C LEU A 610 -36.94 -53.39 -13.70
N ASP A 611 -38.10 -52.90 -13.25
CA ASP A 611 -38.51 -51.52 -13.51
C ASP A 611 -37.63 -50.55 -12.69
N ALA A 612 -36.73 -49.84 -13.36
CA ALA A 612 -35.80 -48.91 -12.72
C ALA A 612 -36.44 -47.57 -12.33
N SER A 613 -37.72 -47.32 -12.68
CA SER A 613 -38.43 -46.08 -12.34
C SER A 613 -38.33 -45.63 -10.87
N PRO A 614 -38.26 -46.51 -9.85
CA PRO A 614 -38.05 -46.10 -8.45
C PRO A 614 -36.68 -45.44 -8.17
N TYR A 615 -35.68 -45.66 -9.03
CA TYR A 615 -34.38 -44.97 -8.98
C TYR A 615 -34.38 -43.62 -9.71
N PHE A 616 -35.52 -43.19 -10.25
CA PHE A 616 -35.65 -41.92 -10.95
C PHE A 616 -36.78 -41.07 -10.34
N ASN A 617 -36.41 -39.97 -9.68
CA ASN A 617 -37.37 -39.08 -9.01
C ASN A 617 -37.20 -37.61 -9.44
N TYR A 618 -38.17 -37.11 -10.19
CA TYR A 618 -38.16 -35.76 -10.77
C TYR A 618 -38.46 -34.63 -9.80
N SER A 619 -39.05 -34.90 -8.63
CA SER A 619 -39.25 -33.87 -7.60
C SER A 619 -38.06 -33.72 -6.65
N ASP A 620 -37.02 -34.53 -6.87
CA ASP A 620 -35.86 -34.71 -5.99
C ASP A 620 -34.56 -34.80 -6.84
N ASP A 621 -34.62 -34.34 -8.09
CA ASP A 621 -33.54 -34.33 -9.10
C ASP A 621 -32.69 -35.61 -9.21
N ARG A 622 -33.28 -36.79 -8.93
CA ARG A 622 -32.61 -38.09 -9.13
C ARG A 622 -32.73 -38.53 -10.57
N ILE A 623 -31.87 -37.94 -11.42
CA ILE A 623 -31.67 -38.27 -12.82
C ILE A 623 -30.19 -38.15 -13.15
N LEU A 624 -29.70 -38.85 -14.19
CA LEU A 624 -28.34 -38.63 -14.68
C LEU A 624 -28.31 -37.41 -15.60
N ALA A 625 -27.51 -36.42 -15.24
CA ALA A 625 -27.19 -35.25 -16.01
C ALA A 625 -25.82 -35.40 -16.69
N ARG A 626 -25.52 -34.44 -17.57
CA ARG A 626 -24.22 -34.27 -18.22
C ARG A 626 -23.32 -33.48 -17.26
N GLY A 627 -22.64 -34.17 -16.37
CA GLY A 627 -21.70 -33.57 -15.41
C GLY A 627 -20.47 -33.09 -16.16
N HIS A 628 -20.13 -31.80 -16.03
CA HIS A 628 -18.95 -31.25 -16.71
C HIS A 628 -17.66 -31.71 -16.03
N MET A 629 -16.60 -31.84 -16.81
CA MET A 629 -15.27 -32.17 -16.32
C MET A 629 -14.43 -30.88 -16.13
N ALA A 630 -14.24 -30.10 -17.19
CA ALA A 630 -13.97 -28.66 -17.06
C ALA A 630 -15.32 -27.93 -16.96
N ALA A 631 -15.60 -27.32 -15.82
CA ALA A 631 -16.88 -26.69 -15.57
C ALA A 631 -17.03 -25.42 -16.41
N LYS A 632 -18.27 -25.05 -16.77
CA LYS A 632 -18.54 -23.80 -17.49
C LYS A 632 -17.92 -22.59 -16.76
N ALA A 633 -18.05 -22.53 -15.44
CA ALA A 633 -17.55 -21.42 -14.62
C ALA A 633 -16.03 -21.47 -14.36
N ASP A 634 -15.33 -22.52 -14.79
CA ASP A 634 -13.86 -22.56 -14.78
C ASP A 634 -13.25 -21.78 -15.96
N MET A 635 -14.09 -21.35 -16.91
CA MET A 635 -13.68 -20.65 -18.13
C MET A 635 -14.03 -19.16 -18.05
N ILE A 636 -13.03 -18.30 -18.26
CA ILE A 636 -13.10 -16.87 -17.95
C ILE A 636 -14.10 -16.15 -18.88
N PHE A 637 -13.81 -16.07 -20.18
CA PHE A 637 -14.67 -15.36 -21.14
C PHE A 637 -15.79 -16.25 -21.70
N ALA A 638 -16.92 -15.64 -22.06
CA ALA A 638 -18.11 -16.34 -22.56
C ALA A 638 -17.86 -17.28 -23.75
N ALA A 639 -16.95 -16.93 -24.65
CA ALA A 639 -16.57 -17.80 -25.77
C ALA A 639 -15.94 -19.13 -25.27
N TRP A 640 -15.09 -19.08 -24.25
CA TRP A 640 -14.47 -20.27 -23.65
C TRP A 640 -15.51 -21.09 -22.87
N GLN A 641 -16.41 -20.40 -22.16
CA GLN A 641 -17.56 -21.02 -21.49
C GLN A 641 -18.47 -21.76 -22.49
N HIS A 642 -18.58 -21.28 -23.73
CA HIS A 642 -19.30 -21.97 -24.79
C HIS A 642 -18.55 -23.22 -25.28
N ALA A 643 -17.21 -23.20 -25.30
CA ALA A 643 -16.39 -24.34 -25.72
C ALA A 643 -16.50 -25.56 -24.78
N THR A 644 -16.89 -25.38 -23.51
CA THR A 644 -17.09 -26.50 -22.57
C THR A 644 -18.25 -27.44 -22.94
N PHE A 645 -19.14 -27.04 -23.86
CA PHE A 645 -20.35 -27.77 -24.24
C PHE A 645 -20.11 -28.85 -25.30
N LEU A 646 -19.06 -29.64 -25.11
CA LEU A 646 -18.76 -30.84 -25.89
C LEU A 646 -19.05 -32.11 -25.09
N PHE A 647 -19.56 -33.15 -25.72
CA PHE A 647 -19.83 -34.42 -25.01
C PHE A 647 -18.56 -35.10 -24.48
N ILE A 648 -17.40 -34.89 -25.12
CA ILE A 648 -16.11 -35.34 -24.60
C ILE A 648 -15.68 -34.60 -23.31
N ASN A 649 -16.34 -33.50 -22.93
CA ASN A 649 -16.10 -32.80 -21.66
C ASN A 649 -17.16 -33.13 -20.58
N VAL A 650 -17.92 -34.22 -20.74
CA VAL A 650 -18.89 -34.66 -19.73
C VAL A 650 -18.87 -36.16 -19.46
N ALA A 651 -19.37 -36.54 -18.30
CA ALA A 651 -19.75 -37.92 -18.00
C ALA A 651 -21.14 -37.96 -17.31
N PRO A 652 -21.79 -39.14 -17.19
CA PRO A 652 -23.07 -39.27 -16.50
C PRO A 652 -22.97 -39.03 -14.99
N GLN A 653 -23.59 -37.97 -14.49
CA GLN A 653 -23.55 -37.60 -13.07
C GLN A 653 -24.95 -37.53 -12.49
N TRP A 654 -25.20 -38.10 -11.31
CA TRP A 654 -26.48 -37.94 -10.63
C TRP A 654 -26.70 -36.46 -10.31
N GLN A 655 -27.85 -35.89 -10.70
CA GLN A 655 -28.07 -34.45 -10.64
C GLN A 655 -28.12 -33.92 -9.19
N THR A 656 -28.50 -34.74 -8.20
CA THR A 656 -28.35 -34.39 -6.76
C THR A 656 -26.89 -34.27 -6.33
N PHE A 657 -25.98 -35.06 -6.90
CA PHE A 657 -24.55 -34.92 -6.63
C PHE A 657 -23.93 -33.74 -7.41
N ASN A 658 -24.28 -33.61 -8.70
CA ASN A 658 -23.83 -32.53 -9.58
C ASN A 658 -24.19 -31.14 -9.02
N GLY A 659 -25.46 -30.92 -8.66
CA GLY A 659 -25.93 -29.65 -8.07
C GLY A 659 -25.70 -29.54 -6.55
N GLY A 660 -25.19 -30.60 -5.93
CA GLY A 660 -24.97 -30.71 -4.49
C GLY A 660 -23.51 -30.49 -4.10
N ASN A 661 -22.86 -31.52 -3.57
CA ASN A 661 -21.47 -31.41 -3.12
C ASN A 661 -20.46 -31.23 -4.26
N TRP A 662 -20.78 -31.62 -5.50
CA TRP A 662 -19.88 -31.37 -6.62
C TRP A 662 -19.79 -29.89 -7.01
N GLU A 663 -20.94 -29.21 -7.14
CA GLU A 663 -20.97 -27.75 -7.34
C GLU A 663 -20.24 -27.00 -6.22
N ARG A 664 -20.39 -27.46 -4.97
CA ARG A 664 -19.68 -26.91 -3.80
C ARG A 664 -18.18 -27.09 -3.89
N ILE A 665 -17.69 -28.24 -4.38
CA ILE A 665 -16.27 -28.46 -4.67
C ILE A 665 -15.81 -27.46 -5.73
N GLU A 666 -16.47 -27.41 -6.88
CA GLU A 666 -16.08 -26.54 -7.99
C GLU A 666 -16.07 -25.04 -7.60
N SER A 667 -17.09 -24.58 -6.86
CA SER A 667 -17.20 -23.19 -6.41
C SER A 667 -16.21 -22.84 -5.30
N SER A 668 -15.96 -23.74 -4.35
CA SER A 668 -14.91 -23.55 -3.34
C SER A 668 -13.52 -23.51 -3.95
N VAL A 669 -13.21 -24.33 -4.96
CA VAL A 669 -11.90 -24.31 -5.63
C VAL A 669 -11.68 -22.98 -6.34
N ARG A 670 -12.62 -22.51 -7.17
CA ARG A 670 -12.50 -21.19 -7.80
C ARG A 670 -12.33 -20.06 -6.78
N LYS A 671 -13.12 -20.09 -5.69
CA LYS A 671 -13.02 -19.10 -4.61
C LYS A 671 -11.68 -19.15 -3.89
N PHE A 672 -11.14 -20.33 -3.59
CA PHE A 672 -9.83 -20.51 -2.95
C PHE A 672 -8.72 -19.97 -3.85
N VAL A 673 -8.70 -20.37 -5.13
CA VAL A 673 -7.73 -19.90 -6.13
C VAL A 673 -7.71 -18.36 -6.23
N ALA A 674 -8.87 -17.71 -6.24
CA ALA A 674 -8.99 -16.25 -6.23
C ALA A 674 -8.63 -15.60 -4.88
N THR A 675 -8.92 -16.25 -3.74
CA THR A 675 -8.64 -15.71 -2.39
C THR A 675 -7.14 -15.74 -2.08
N GLU A 676 -6.47 -16.85 -2.40
CA GLU A 676 -5.03 -17.01 -2.22
C GLU A 676 -4.19 -16.37 -3.35
N ASN A 677 -4.85 -15.83 -4.39
CA ASN A 677 -4.22 -15.20 -5.55
C ASN A 677 -3.22 -16.12 -6.28
N ILE A 678 -3.52 -17.42 -6.39
CA ILE A 678 -2.67 -18.45 -7.00
C ILE A 678 -3.18 -18.86 -8.39
N THR A 679 -2.31 -19.45 -9.21
CA THR A 679 -2.73 -20.19 -10.43
C THR A 679 -2.53 -21.69 -10.20
N VAL A 680 -3.52 -22.51 -10.55
CA VAL A 680 -3.50 -23.97 -10.30
C VAL A 680 -3.79 -24.78 -11.57
N ASP A 681 -3.13 -25.91 -11.72
CA ASP A 681 -3.52 -26.95 -12.66
C ASP A 681 -4.66 -27.79 -12.07
N CYS A 682 -5.73 -27.98 -12.85
CA CYS A 682 -6.90 -28.77 -12.47
C CYS A 682 -7.05 -29.98 -13.40
N TYR A 683 -6.97 -31.19 -12.84
CA TYR A 683 -7.32 -32.44 -13.51
C TYR A 683 -8.62 -32.98 -12.93
N THR A 684 -9.74 -32.75 -13.60
CA THR A 684 -11.03 -33.35 -13.23
C THR A 684 -11.20 -34.68 -13.94
N GLY A 685 -11.47 -35.77 -13.22
CA GLY A 685 -11.57 -37.11 -13.80
C GLY A 685 -12.63 -38.01 -13.19
N THR A 686 -12.79 -39.19 -13.80
CA THR A 686 -13.76 -40.22 -13.39
C THR A 686 -13.05 -41.52 -13.02
N TRP A 687 -13.59 -42.24 -12.03
CA TRP A 687 -13.05 -43.55 -11.63
C TRP A 687 -14.16 -44.56 -11.34
N GLY A 688 -13.94 -45.81 -11.78
CA GLY A 688 -14.87 -46.93 -11.61
C GLY A 688 -16.21 -46.76 -12.34
N VAL A 689 -17.08 -47.77 -12.24
CA VAL A 689 -18.46 -47.70 -12.76
C VAL A 689 -19.44 -47.90 -11.60
N SER A 690 -20.39 -46.98 -11.47
CA SER A 690 -21.43 -46.96 -10.44
C SER A 690 -22.34 -48.19 -10.57
N ARG A 691 -22.91 -48.64 -9.45
CA ARG A 691 -23.68 -49.89 -9.38
C ARG A 691 -25.00 -49.74 -8.65
N LEU A 692 -26.02 -50.45 -9.14
CA LEU A 692 -27.31 -50.66 -8.47
C LEU A 692 -27.65 -52.16 -8.44
N PRO A 693 -28.46 -52.62 -7.47
CA PRO A 693 -28.84 -54.03 -7.37
C PRO A 693 -29.85 -54.43 -8.46
N ASP A 694 -29.64 -55.58 -9.08
CA ASP A 694 -30.62 -56.23 -9.96
C ASP A 694 -31.79 -56.86 -9.17
N PHE A 695 -32.70 -57.53 -9.87
CA PHE A 695 -33.86 -58.20 -9.27
C PHE A 695 -33.51 -59.33 -8.28
N GLU A 696 -32.26 -59.83 -8.26
CA GLU A 696 -31.75 -60.81 -7.29
C GLU A 696 -30.97 -60.15 -6.14
N GLY A 697 -30.77 -58.82 -6.19
CA GLY A 697 -29.96 -58.06 -5.25
C GLY A 697 -28.46 -57.99 -5.60
N THR A 698 -28.07 -58.45 -6.79
CA THR A 698 -26.66 -58.46 -7.24
C THR A 698 -26.29 -57.10 -7.83
N PRO A 699 -25.21 -56.43 -7.39
CA PRO A 699 -24.77 -55.17 -7.98
C PRO A 699 -24.42 -55.31 -9.47
N ARG A 700 -25.01 -54.45 -10.31
CA ARG A 700 -24.73 -54.33 -11.75
C ARG A 700 -24.20 -52.94 -12.07
N GLU A 701 -23.19 -52.91 -12.94
CA GLU A 701 -22.59 -51.67 -13.46
C GLU A 701 -23.53 -50.97 -14.44
N LEU A 702 -23.58 -49.64 -14.33
CA LEU A 702 -24.52 -48.81 -15.08
C LEU A 702 -23.85 -48.16 -16.30
N TYR A 703 -24.53 -48.25 -17.44
CA TYR A 703 -24.12 -47.68 -18.72
C TYR A 703 -25.33 -47.00 -19.37
N LEU A 704 -25.11 -45.92 -20.14
CA LEU A 704 -26.20 -45.28 -20.89
C LEU A 704 -26.42 -45.89 -22.28
N ASP A 705 -25.46 -46.66 -22.80
CA ASP A 705 -25.58 -47.34 -24.09
C ASP A 705 -24.74 -48.64 -24.17
N PHE A 706 -24.89 -49.39 -25.27
CA PHE A 706 -24.12 -50.61 -25.54
C PHE A 706 -23.70 -50.71 -27.02
N ASP A 707 -22.59 -51.39 -27.31
CA ASP A 707 -22.16 -51.73 -28.67
C ASP A 707 -22.90 -52.98 -29.23
N GLU A 708 -22.63 -53.34 -30.50
CA GLU A 708 -23.22 -54.53 -31.13
C GLU A 708 -22.84 -55.86 -30.45
N ASN A 709 -21.79 -55.88 -29.63
CA ASN A 709 -21.30 -57.04 -28.87
C ASN A 709 -21.83 -57.06 -27.43
N ASN A 710 -22.66 -56.09 -27.03
CA ASN A 710 -23.13 -55.87 -25.66
C ASN A 710 -22.01 -55.49 -24.67
N ASN A 711 -20.95 -54.82 -25.14
CA ASN A 711 -20.03 -54.07 -24.31
C ASN A 711 -20.71 -52.75 -23.90
N GLY A 712 -20.54 -52.34 -22.64
CA GLY A 712 -21.12 -51.09 -22.13
C GLY A 712 -20.38 -49.85 -22.66
N LEU A 713 -21.15 -48.85 -23.09
CA LEU A 713 -20.67 -47.55 -23.58
C LEU A 713 -21.28 -46.43 -22.74
N ILE A 714 -20.56 -45.31 -22.60
CA ILE A 714 -20.97 -44.18 -21.76
C ILE A 714 -21.26 -44.67 -20.32
N PRO A 715 -20.24 -45.18 -19.60
CA PRO A 715 -20.38 -45.67 -18.23
C PRO A 715 -20.81 -44.55 -17.29
N VAL A 716 -21.61 -44.88 -16.27
CA VAL A 716 -21.88 -43.97 -15.15
C VAL A 716 -20.73 -44.10 -14.16
N PRO A 717 -19.88 -43.07 -13.92
CA PRO A 717 -18.73 -43.17 -13.03
C PRO A 717 -19.12 -43.51 -11.60
N MET A 718 -18.29 -44.28 -10.90
CA MET A 718 -18.48 -44.54 -9.47
C MET A 718 -18.07 -43.32 -8.62
N LEU A 719 -16.96 -42.68 -8.99
CA LEU A 719 -16.41 -41.47 -8.38
C LEU A 719 -16.14 -40.42 -9.45
N TYR A 720 -16.28 -39.16 -9.04
CA TYR A 720 -15.63 -38.01 -9.68
C TYR A 720 -14.50 -37.54 -8.78
N PHE A 721 -13.41 -37.06 -9.37
CA PHE A 721 -12.30 -36.49 -8.63
C PHE A 721 -11.78 -35.23 -9.31
N ARG A 722 -11.16 -34.34 -8.53
CA ARG A 722 -10.46 -33.15 -9.02
C ARG A 722 -9.12 -33.04 -8.31
N VAL A 723 -8.04 -33.30 -9.04
CA VAL A 723 -6.67 -33.05 -8.58
C VAL A 723 -6.35 -31.59 -8.86
N ILE A 724 -5.87 -30.88 -7.85
CA ILE A 724 -5.55 -29.44 -7.91
C ILE A 724 -4.10 -29.29 -7.45
N ILE A 725 -3.26 -28.63 -8.26
CA ILE A 725 -1.85 -28.40 -7.93
C ILE A 725 -1.51 -26.94 -8.19
N ALA A 726 -1.00 -26.24 -7.18
CA ALA A 726 -0.51 -24.88 -7.32
C ALA A 726 0.76 -24.83 -8.18
N ARG A 727 0.79 -23.97 -9.19
CA ARG A 727 1.91 -23.93 -10.14
C ARG A 727 3.22 -23.49 -9.53
N GLU A 728 3.17 -22.56 -8.58
CA GLU A 728 4.35 -21.97 -7.96
C GLU A 728 4.93 -22.83 -6.83
N THR A 729 4.12 -23.20 -5.83
CA THR A 729 4.58 -23.99 -4.67
C THR A 729 4.67 -25.49 -4.97
N ARG A 730 3.94 -25.97 -5.98
CA ARG A 730 3.67 -27.41 -6.25
C ARG A 730 2.99 -28.13 -5.09
N GLU A 731 2.32 -27.43 -4.20
CA GLU A 731 1.39 -28.08 -3.26
C GLU A 731 0.15 -28.57 -4.01
N GLY A 732 -0.42 -29.70 -3.58
CA GLY A 732 -1.61 -30.23 -4.23
C GLY A 732 -2.56 -30.98 -3.31
N ILE A 733 -3.79 -31.15 -3.77
CA ILE A 733 -4.88 -31.83 -3.06
C ILE A 733 -5.77 -32.55 -4.08
N VAL A 734 -6.39 -33.66 -3.67
CA VAL A 734 -7.43 -34.33 -4.47
C VAL A 734 -8.76 -34.25 -3.74
N LEU A 735 -9.77 -33.67 -4.38
CA LEU A 735 -11.15 -33.63 -3.88
C LEU A 735 -11.97 -34.69 -4.63
N ILE A 736 -12.69 -35.55 -3.91
CA ILE A 736 -13.33 -36.76 -4.45
C ILE A 736 -14.80 -36.79 -4.02
N GLY A 737 -15.70 -37.08 -4.95
CA GLY A 737 -17.14 -37.19 -4.71
C GLY A 737 -17.74 -38.51 -5.22
N VAL A 738 -18.67 -39.05 -4.45
CA VAL A 738 -19.34 -40.33 -4.70
C VAL A 738 -20.58 -40.13 -5.58
N ASN A 739 -20.51 -40.60 -6.83
CA ASN A 739 -21.59 -40.50 -7.81
C ASN A 739 -22.60 -41.65 -7.64
N ASN A 740 -23.16 -41.79 -6.43
CA ASN A 740 -24.20 -42.77 -6.12
C ASN A 740 -25.07 -42.35 -4.90
N PRO A 741 -26.21 -41.66 -5.11
CA PRO A 741 -27.10 -41.22 -4.02
C PRO A 741 -27.94 -42.37 -3.39
N TYR A 742 -27.58 -43.62 -3.70
CA TYR A 742 -28.18 -44.85 -3.15
C TYR A 742 -27.20 -45.70 -2.34
N ALA A 743 -25.90 -45.38 -2.34
CA ALA A 743 -24.91 -46.09 -1.54
C ALA A 743 -25.11 -45.79 -0.04
N SER A 744 -25.06 -46.81 0.82
CA SER A 744 -25.07 -46.57 2.26
C SER A 744 -23.68 -46.14 2.75
N LEU A 745 -23.61 -45.46 3.90
CA LEU A 745 -22.32 -45.07 4.50
C LEU A 745 -21.39 -46.28 4.74
N ALA A 746 -21.96 -47.46 5.03
CA ALA A 746 -21.19 -48.69 5.21
C ALA A 746 -20.63 -49.24 3.88
N ASP A 747 -21.35 -49.06 2.77
CA ASP A 747 -20.84 -49.40 1.44
C ASP A 747 -19.77 -48.41 0.99
N ILE A 748 -19.97 -47.12 1.26
CA ILE A 748 -19.01 -46.04 0.97
C ILE A 748 -17.68 -46.30 1.66
N GLN A 749 -17.68 -46.50 2.98
CA GLN A 749 -16.49 -46.80 3.78
C GLN A 749 -15.76 -48.08 3.35
N LYS A 750 -16.45 -49.01 2.68
CA LYS A 750 -15.90 -50.31 2.27
C LYS A 750 -15.39 -50.33 0.82
N GLU A 751 -16.04 -49.59 -0.08
CA GLU A 751 -15.84 -49.74 -1.54
C GLU A 751 -15.50 -48.43 -2.26
N TYR A 752 -15.73 -47.25 -1.66
CA TYR A 752 -15.60 -45.94 -2.34
C TYR A 752 -14.47 -45.05 -1.81
N ILE A 753 -13.91 -45.33 -0.64
CA ILE A 753 -12.75 -44.62 -0.09
C ILE A 753 -11.45 -45.21 -0.67
N LEU A 754 -10.70 -44.42 -1.43
CA LEU A 754 -9.47 -44.86 -2.12
C LEU A 754 -8.18 -44.61 -1.33
N CYS A 755 -8.20 -43.67 -0.38
CA CYS A 755 -7.03 -43.06 0.25
C CYS A 755 -7.41 -42.48 1.63
N GLU A 756 -6.43 -42.03 2.42
CA GLU A 756 -6.70 -41.43 3.74
C GLU A 756 -7.43 -40.09 3.61
N ASP A 757 -8.49 -39.94 4.41
CA ASP A 757 -9.45 -38.85 4.30
C ASP A 757 -9.08 -37.64 5.18
N ILE A 758 -8.30 -36.75 4.58
CA ILE A 758 -7.82 -35.50 5.20
C ILE A 758 -8.82 -34.34 5.06
N GLY A 759 -10.02 -34.57 4.51
CA GLY A 759 -11.01 -33.51 4.25
C GLY A 759 -11.56 -32.80 5.50
N HIS A 760 -11.16 -33.23 6.70
CA HIS A 760 -11.45 -32.58 7.98
C HIS A 760 -10.47 -31.43 8.32
N GLN A 761 -9.41 -31.26 7.52
CA GLN A 761 -8.35 -30.24 7.70
C GLN A 761 -8.49 -29.05 6.72
N LEU A 762 -9.61 -28.98 5.99
CA LEU A 762 -9.90 -28.00 4.95
C LEU A 762 -11.17 -27.19 5.32
N SER A 763 -11.04 -25.93 5.73
CA SER A 763 -12.18 -25.04 6.02
C SER A 763 -12.72 -24.31 4.78
N TRP A 764 -11.92 -24.20 3.71
CA TRP A 764 -12.29 -23.48 2.49
C TRP A 764 -13.27 -24.27 1.59
N VAL A 765 -13.44 -25.57 1.81
CA VAL A 765 -14.38 -26.41 1.04
C VAL A 765 -15.78 -26.41 1.68
N GLY A 766 -16.75 -25.77 1.02
CA GLY A 766 -18.11 -25.54 1.52
C GLY A 766 -19.07 -26.74 1.41
N TRP A 767 -18.55 -27.96 1.39
CA TRP A 767 -19.34 -29.20 1.25
C TRP A 767 -20.12 -29.58 2.51
N MET A 768 -21.13 -30.42 2.33
CA MET A 768 -21.75 -31.21 3.40
C MET A 768 -21.32 -32.66 3.22
N LYS A 769 -20.05 -32.94 3.57
CA LYS A 769 -19.33 -34.18 3.26
C LYS A 769 -20.10 -35.50 3.51
N GLU A 770 -20.89 -35.58 4.58
CA GLU A 770 -21.67 -36.78 4.94
C GLU A 770 -23.11 -36.78 4.40
N ASP A 771 -23.55 -35.75 3.68
CA ASP A 771 -24.87 -35.73 3.05
C ASP A 771 -24.89 -36.66 1.82
N LEU A 772 -25.50 -37.83 2.02
CA LEU A 772 -25.60 -38.87 1.00
C LEU A 772 -26.59 -38.53 -0.13
N HIS A 773 -27.46 -37.53 0.05
CA HIS A 773 -28.37 -37.06 -1.00
C HIS A 773 -27.62 -36.16 -1.98
N GLU A 774 -26.92 -35.17 -1.44
CA GLU A 774 -26.05 -34.23 -2.17
C GLU A 774 -24.70 -34.87 -2.62
N GLY A 775 -24.48 -36.14 -2.25
CA GLY A 775 -23.35 -36.99 -2.64
C GLY A 775 -22.16 -36.91 -1.67
N TYR A 776 -21.78 -38.04 -1.06
CA TYR A 776 -20.66 -38.11 -0.11
C TYR A 776 -19.35 -37.62 -0.75
N SER A 777 -18.57 -36.81 -0.04
CA SER A 777 -17.33 -36.21 -0.56
C SER A 777 -16.18 -36.20 0.45
N TYR A 778 -14.94 -36.34 -0.01
CA TYR A 778 -13.74 -36.42 0.83
C TYR A 778 -12.49 -35.83 0.13
N ALA A 779 -11.39 -35.69 0.87
CA ALA A 779 -10.10 -35.24 0.32
C ALA A 779 -8.97 -36.23 0.60
N CYS A 780 -7.98 -36.28 -0.29
CA CYS A 780 -6.76 -37.04 -0.13
C CYS A 780 -5.52 -36.24 -0.57
N THR A 781 -4.34 -36.68 -0.12
CA THR A 781 -3.08 -36.27 -0.74
C THR A 781 -3.02 -36.75 -2.20
N VAL A 782 -2.23 -36.07 -3.04
CA VAL A 782 -2.03 -36.48 -4.44
C VAL A 782 -1.26 -37.80 -4.52
N GLU A 783 -0.33 -38.06 -3.59
CA GLU A 783 0.44 -39.31 -3.51
C GLU A 783 -0.46 -40.52 -3.21
N ASP A 784 -1.29 -40.45 -2.15
CA ASP A 784 -2.18 -41.56 -1.77
C ASP A 784 -3.22 -41.85 -2.86
N PHE A 785 -3.78 -40.82 -3.48
CA PHE A 785 -4.76 -40.98 -4.55
C PHE A 785 -4.12 -41.60 -5.80
N THR A 786 -2.98 -41.06 -6.25
CA THR A 786 -2.27 -41.58 -7.43
C THR A 786 -1.63 -42.94 -7.18
N ALA A 787 -1.48 -43.39 -5.92
CA ALA A 787 -1.11 -44.77 -5.61
C ALA A 787 -2.13 -45.79 -6.18
N VAL A 788 -3.41 -45.43 -6.22
CA VAL A 788 -4.53 -46.25 -6.73
C VAL A 788 -4.91 -45.88 -8.16
N VAL A 789 -5.14 -44.59 -8.44
CA VAL A 789 -5.62 -44.12 -9.75
C VAL A 789 -4.44 -43.83 -10.67
N LYS A 790 -4.31 -44.62 -11.74
CA LYS A 790 -3.20 -44.58 -12.71
C LYS A 790 -3.58 -44.02 -14.09
N ASP A 791 -4.87 -43.73 -14.32
CA ASP A 791 -5.42 -43.21 -15.58
C ASP A 791 -5.19 -41.67 -15.71
N LEU A 792 -4.02 -41.19 -15.28
CA LEU A 792 -3.64 -39.78 -15.19
C LEU A 792 -2.18 -39.58 -15.66
N PRO A 793 -1.76 -38.38 -16.07
CA PRO A 793 -0.37 -38.10 -16.44
C PRO A 793 0.48 -37.97 -15.18
N LEU A 794 0.89 -39.11 -14.60
CA LEU A 794 1.51 -39.17 -13.27
C LEU A 794 2.80 -38.33 -13.14
N GLU A 795 3.51 -38.11 -14.25
CA GLU A 795 4.70 -37.26 -14.30
C GLU A 795 4.41 -35.75 -14.07
N ASP A 796 3.19 -35.30 -14.38
CA ASP A 796 2.76 -33.92 -14.17
C ASP A 796 2.18 -33.68 -12.76
N LEU A 797 1.96 -34.75 -11.97
CA LEU A 797 1.23 -34.72 -10.68
C LEU A 797 2.13 -34.74 -9.43
N HIS A 798 3.44 -34.54 -9.57
CA HIS A 798 4.35 -34.46 -8.42
C HIS A 798 4.08 -33.23 -7.54
N THR A 799 3.97 -33.43 -6.23
CA THR A 799 3.66 -32.37 -5.24
C THR A 799 4.72 -32.22 -4.16
N ASN A 800 4.93 -30.99 -3.68
CA ASN A 800 5.84 -30.64 -2.58
C ASN A 800 5.16 -30.59 -1.19
N GLY A 801 3.83 -30.59 -1.16
CA GLY A 801 3.03 -30.44 0.07
C GLY A 801 1.53 -30.55 -0.21
N VAL A 802 0.71 -30.35 0.82
CA VAL A 802 -0.76 -30.45 0.72
C VAL A 802 -1.37 -29.06 0.59
N LEU A 803 -2.14 -28.83 -0.47
CA LEU A 803 -2.71 -27.51 -0.78
C LEU A 803 -3.88 -27.14 0.14
N GLY A 804 -3.78 -25.98 0.79
CA GLY A 804 -4.91 -25.35 1.49
C GLY A 804 -5.31 -26.01 2.82
N LEU A 805 -4.35 -26.54 3.58
CA LEU A 805 -4.60 -26.90 4.98
C LEU A 805 -4.83 -25.64 5.83
N ASP A 806 -5.71 -25.72 6.83
CA ASP A 806 -6.13 -24.56 7.61
C ASP A 806 -5.01 -23.93 8.45
N GLU A 807 -4.88 -22.60 8.34
CA GLU A 807 -4.17 -21.78 9.33
C GLU A 807 -4.72 -22.04 10.76
N PRO A 808 -3.85 -22.09 11.78
CA PRO A 808 -4.20 -22.46 13.14
C PRO A 808 -5.22 -21.52 13.80
N ILE A 809 -6.20 -22.13 14.47
CA ILE A 809 -7.47 -21.49 14.87
C ILE A 809 -7.43 -20.94 16.31
N CYS A 810 -6.52 -21.42 17.15
CA CYS A 810 -6.15 -20.76 18.41
C CYS A 810 -4.76 -20.15 18.33
N GLY A 811 -4.60 -18.98 18.96
CA GLY A 811 -3.37 -18.20 18.96
C GLY A 811 -3.26 -17.35 20.22
N PHE A 812 -2.09 -17.39 20.86
CA PHE A 812 -1.74 -16.45 21.93
C PHE A 812 -0.30 -15.97 21.79
N SER A 813 -0.09 -14.65 21.94
CA SER A 813 1.26 -14.09 21.90
C SER A 813 2.00 -14.29 23.22
N VAL A 814 3.31 -14.49 23.13
CA VAL A 814 4.24 -14.45 24.27
C VAL A 814 4.09 -13.14 25.05
N ASN A 815 3.77 -12.03 24.35
CA ASN A 815 3.65 -10.70 24.94
C ASN A 815 2.22 -10.15 24.84
N GLY A 816 1.62 -9.85 25.99
CA GLY A 816 0.32 -9.17 26.09
C GLY A 816 -0.90 -10.06 26.38
N ASP A 817 -0.81 -11.36 26.09
CA ASP A 817 -1.94 -12.31 26.28
C ASP A 817 -1.85 -13.15 27.56
N LEU A 818 -0.64 -13.32 28.09
CA LEU A 818 -0.38 -14.13 29.27
C LEU A 818 -0.74 -13.39 30.56
N SER A 819 -1.26 -14.14 31.53
CA SER A 819 -1.55 -13.64 32.88
C SER A 819 -0.54 -14.23 33.87
N ASP A 820 0.28 -13.36 34.46
CA ASP A 820 1.33 -13.77 35.40
C ASP A 820 0.76 -14.13 36.79
N PRO A 821 1.21 -15.24 37.42
CA PRO A 821 2.15 -16.24 36.93
C PRO A 821 1.54 -17.21 35.91
N ALA A 822 2.09 -17.22 34.69
CA ALA A 822 1.63 -18.10 33.62
C ALA A 822 2.08 -19.57 33.85
N PRO A 823 1.29 -20.57 33.39
CA PRO A 823 1.69 -21.97 33.39
C PRO A 823 2.80 -22.26 32.38
N LEU A 824 3.40 -23.44 32.50
CA LEU A 824 4.15 -24.05 31.41
C LEU A 824 3.16 -24.59 30.37
N PHE A 825 3.57 -24.55 29.10
CA PHE A 825 2.78 -25.00 27.97
C PHE A 825 3.52 -26.11 27.23
N SER A 826 2.84 -27.20 26.89
CA SER A 826 3.35 -28.34 26.11
C SER A 826 2.25 -28.84 25.18
N ARG A 827 2.59 -29.33 23.99
CA ARG A 827 1.62 -30.11 23.20
C ARG A 827 1.28 -31.39 23.97
N HIS A 828 0.06 -31.89 23.83
CA HIS A 828 -0.42 -32.99 24.67
C HIS A 828 0.46 -34.25 24.56
N GLN A 829 0.88 -34.79 25.70
CA GLN A 829 1.75 -35.97 25.83
C GLN A 829 3.16 -35.85 25.20
N SER A 830 3.59 -34.70 24.65
CA SER A 830 4.99 -34.54 24.21
C SER A 830 5.96 -34.39 25.38
N TYR A 831 5.52 -33.73 26.46
CA TYR A 831 6.39 -33.23 27.55
C TYR A 831 7.55 -32.35 27.03
N GLU A 832 7.34 -31.74 25.87
CA GLU A 832 8.26 -30.78 25.26
C GLU A 832 7.67 -29.38 25.42
N LEU A 833 8.50 -28.46 25.91
CA LEU A 833 8.16 -27.06 26.08
C LEU A 833 7.73 -26.45 24.74
N ILE A 834 6.54 -25.86 24.69
CA ILE A 834 6.02 -25.27 23.44
C ILE A 834 6.85 -24.05 23.04
N VAL A 835 7.05 -23.90 21.74
CA VAL A 835 7.76 -22.77 21.14
C VAL A 835 6.78 -22.01 20.23
N PRO A 836 6.70 -20.67 20.31
CA PRO A 836 5.93 -19.85 19.38
C PRO A 836 6.56 -19.83 17.99
N ASP A 837 5.83 -19.33 17.01
CA ASP A 837 6.38 -18.99 15.69
C ASP A 837 7.18 -17.67 15.71
N SER A 838 7.72 -17.26 14.56
CA SER A 838 8.39 -15.98 14.36
C SER A 838 7.46 -14.75 14.31
N THR A 839 6.17 -14.94 14.62
CA THR A 839 5.21 -13.86 14.93
C THR A 839 4.95 -13.78 16.44
N ASP A 840 5.86 -14.31 17.24
CA ASP A 840 5.81 -14.38 18.72
C ASP A 840 4.52 -15.02 19.24
N THR A 841 3.92 -15.92 18.45
CA THR A 841 2.58 -16.47 18.72
C THR A 841 2.63 -17.99 18.80
N VAL A 842 2.13 -18.54 19.91
CA VAL A 842 1.83 -19.98 20.00
C VAL A 842 0.53 -20.23 19.25
N ARG A 843 0.59 -21.11 18.26
CA ARG A 843 -0.50 -21.44 17.34
C ARG A 843 -0.92 -22.90 17.46
N LEU A 844 -2.22 -23.16 17.46
CA LEU A 844 -2.82 -24.49 17.63
C LEU A 844 -4.00 -24.67 16.67
N ALA A 845 -4.14 -25.86 16.09
CA ALA A 845 -5.27 -26.21 15.22
C ALA A 845 -6.57 -26.38 16.03
N ASN A 846 -7.74 -26.20 15.40
CA ASN A 846 -9.02 -26.46 16.07
C ASN A 846 -9.09 -27.92 16.54
N GLY A 847 -9.47 -28.11 17.81
CA GLY A 847 -9.51 -29.43 18.42
C GLY A 847 -8.16 -29.98 18.90
N GLU A 848 -7.04 -29.29 18.67
CA GLU A 848 -5.72 -29.67 19.19
C GLU A 848 -5.67 -29.58 20.72
N LEU A 849 -4.93 -30.49 21.36
CA LEU A 849 -4.79 -30.57 22.81
C LEU A 849 -3.49 -29.93 23.31
N LEU A 850 -3.62 -29.06 24.30
CA LEU A 850 -2.54 -28.35 24.98
C LEU A 850 -2.53 -28.74 26.46
N ASP A 851 -1.37 -29.18 26.96
CA ASP A 851 -1.16 -29.43 28.39
C ASP A 851 -0.58 -28.18 29.06
N LEU A 852 -1.22 -27.79 30.17
CA LEU A 852 -0.86 -26.64 31.01
C LEU A 852 -0.36 -27.13 32.37
N PHE A 853 0.80 -26.66 32.83
CA PHE A 853 1.38 -27.13 34.10
C PHE A 853 1.72 -25.98 35.06
N CYS A 854 1.44 -26.20 36.35
CA CYS A 854 1.80 -25.33 37.48
C CYS A 854 2.49 -26.15 38.59
N PRO A 855 3.70 -26.69 38.37
CA PRO A 855 4.43 -27.48 39.36
C PRO A 855 4.73 -26.66 40.63
N GLY A 856 4.44 -27.25 41.80
CA GLY A 856 4.54 -26.61 43.11
C GLY A 856 3.17 -26.32 43.72
N ASP A 857 2.72 -25.07 43.67
CA ASP A 857 1.48 -24.62 44.34
C ASP A 857 0.19 -24.82 43.51
N GLY A 858 0.31 -25.23 42.25
CA GLY A 858 -0.83 -25.47 41.35
C GLY A 858 -1.51 -24.21 40.80
N PHE A 859 -2.60 -24.42 40.08
CA PHE A 859 -3.44 -23.37 39.51
C PHE A 859 -4.24 -22.60 40.58
N THR A 860 -4.64 -21.37 40.25
CA THR A 860 -5.62 -20.58 41.00
C THR A 860 -7.06 -21.06 40.74
N ALA A 861 -8.06 -20.45 41.38
CA ALA A 861 -9.47 -20.70 41.04
C ALA A 861 -9.75 -20.30 39.58
N PRO A 862 -10.50 -21.11 38.80
CA PRO A 862 -11.38 -22.20 39.26
C PRO A 862 -10.70 -23.56 39.51
N PHE A 863 -9.49 -23.78 39.02
CA PHE A 863 -8.79 -25.07 39.04
C PHE A 863 -7.88 -25.27 40.28
N ALA A 864 -8.28 -24.69 41.41
CA ALA A 864 -7.41 -24.52 42.57
C ALA A 864 -6.73 -25.82 43.03
N LYS A 865 -5.39 -25.80 43.11
CA LYS A 865 -4.50 -26.92 43.50
C LYS A 865 -4.34 -28.07 42.49
N GLN A 866 -4.91 -27.99 41.29
CA GLN A 866 -4.46 -28.86 40.20
C GLN A 866 -3.06 -28.40 39.76
N THR A 867 -2.20 -29.32 39.33
CA THR A 867 -0.83 -29.02 38.88
C THR A 867 -0.62 -29.29 37.39
N GLN A 868 -1.56 -30.00 36.75
CA GLN A 868 -1.64 -30.21 35.30
C GLN A 868 -3.12 -30.09 34.87
N ILE A 869 -3.35 -29.48 33.70
CA ILE A 869 -4.66 -29.36 33.05
C ILE A 869 -4.48 -29.56 31.55
N THR A 870 -5.18 -30.51 30.94
CA THR A 870 -5.29 -30.62 29.47
C THR A 870 -6.47 -29.78 28.99
N VAL A 871 -6.27 -28.97 27.96
CA VAL A 871 -7.30 -28.13 27.33
C VAL A 871 -7.33 -28.34 25.82
N GLN A 872 -8.49 -28.18 25.20
CA GLN A 872 -8.66 -28.33 23.76
C GLN A 872 -8.86 -26.96 23.09
N CYS A 873 -8.13 -26.68 22.01
CA CYS A 873 -8.34 -25.46 21.22
C CYS A 873 -9.78 -25.41 20.65
N LEU A 874 -10.44 -24.26 20.83
CA LEU A 874 -11.74 -23.97 20.20
C LEU A 874 -11.62 -22.83 19.18
N GLN A 875 -11.22 -21.63 19.63
CA GLN A 875 -10.93 -20.48 18.75
C GLN A 875 -10.20 -19.37 19.50
N GLN A 876 -9.31 -18.66 18.83
CA GLN A 876 -8.54 -17.53 19.36
C GLN A 876 -7.85 -17.88 20.69
N LYS A 877 -8.33 -17.32 21.81
CA LYS A 877 -7.78 -17.52 23.17
C LYS A 877 -8.75 -18.29 24.07
N TYR A 878 -9.70 -19.00 23.46
CA TYR A 878 -10.72 -19.79 24.15
C TYR A 878 -10.48 -21.28 23.96
N PHE A 879 -10.52 -21.99 25.08
CA PHE A 879 -10.21 -23.41 25.18
C PHE A 879 -11.34 -24.14 25.89
N LEU A 880 -11.59 -25.39 25.47
CA LEU A 880 -12.54 -26.29 26.07
C LEU A 880 -11.85 -27.18 27.12
N HIS A 881 -12.41 -27.27 28.32
CA HIS A 881 -11.98 -28.19 29.37
C HIS A 881 -13.21 -28.72 30.11
N ASP A 882 -13.32 -30.04 30.30
CA ASP A 882 -14.50 -30.73 30.88
C ASP A 882 -15.85 -30.29 30.29
N GLY A 883 -15.88 -29.96 28.99
CA GLY A 883 -17.08 -29.51 28.27
C GLY A 883 -17.50 -28.06 28.55
N LEU A 884 -16.67 -27.27 29.25
CA LEU A 884 -16.87 -25.85 29.50
C LEU A 884 -15.79 -25.01 28.81
N ILE A 885 -16.16 -23.81 28.37
CA ILE A 885 -15.26 -22.89 27.67
C ILE A 885 -14.62 -21.93 28.68
N TYR A 886 -13.30 -21.83 28.61
CA TYR A 886 -12.47 -20.93 29.41
C TYR A 886 -11.60 -20.06 28.50
N ALA A 887 -11.29 -18.84 28.92
CA ALA A 887 -10.26 -18.04 28.27
C ALA A 887 -8.87 -18.44 28.78
N LEU A 888 -7.80 -18.20 28.01
CA LEU A 888 -6.42 -18.46 28.42
C LEU A 888 -6.09 -17.84 29.80
N SER A 889 -6.59 -16.63 30.06
CA SER A 889 -6.43 -15.92 31.34
C SER A 889 -7.17 -16.54 32.54
N ASN A 890 -7.90 -17.64 32.35
CA ASN A 890 -8.43 -18.45 33.46
C ASN A 890 -7.43 -19.50 33.97
N PHE A 891 -6.34 -19.75 33.23
CA PHE A 891 -5.29 -20.70 33.58
C PHE A 891 -4.05 -19.94 34.08
N THR A 892 -4.03 -19.66 35.39
CA THR A 892 -2.93 -18.92 36.05
C THR A 892 -2.46 -19.73 37.26
N CYS A 893 -1.15 -19.80 37.48
CA CYS A 893 -0.57 -20.50 38.63
C CYS A 893 -0.66 -19.64 39.90
N ALA A 894 -0.74 -20.29 41.07
CA ALA A 894 -0.74 -19.60 42.35
C ALA A 894 0.61 -18.92 42.67
N ASN A 895 1.71 -19.50 42.17
CA ASN A 895 3.06 -18.95 42.14
C ASN A 895 3.72 -19.36 40.81
N TRP A 896 4.86 -18.76 40.46
CA TRP A 896 5.63 -19.18 39.29
C TRP A 896 6.01 -20.68 39.36
N PRO A 897 5.92 -21.43 38.23
CA PRO A 897 6.31 -22.84 38.17
C PRO A 897 7.66 -23.13 38.83
N THR A 898 7.69 -24.16 39.69
CA THR A 898 8.91 -24.57 40.41
C THR A 898 9.87 -25.25 39.44
N TYR A 899 11.09 -24.72 39.32
CA TYR A 899 12.18 -25.27 38.52
C TYR A 899 13.21 -26.00 39.40
N THR A 900 13.96 -26.93 38.80
CA THR A 900 15.01 -27.71 39.46
C THR A 900 16.12 -28.06 38.47
N ALA A 901 17.18 -28.70 38.97
CA ALA A 901 18.28 -29.21 38.16
C ALA A 901 18.59 -30.67 38.56
N GLN A 902 18.73 -31.55 37.56
CA GLN A 902 18.94 -32.98 37.74
C GLN A 902 20.26 -33.43 37.12
N ARG A 903 21.10 -34.14 37.88
CA ARG A 903 22.35 -34.73 37.37
C ARG A 903 22.01 -35.89 36.44
N THR A 904 22.50 -35.87 35.19
CA THR A 904 22.21 -36.95 34.22
C THR A 904 23.06 -38.20 34.44
N GLY A 905 24.10 -38.13 35.29
CA GLY A 905 25.06 -39.21 35.50
C GLY A 905 26.01 -39.43 34.31
N ARG A 906 26.03 -38.52 33.33
CA ARG A 906 27.00 -38.46 32.24
C ARG A 906 28.06 -37.42 32.59
N GLU A 907 29.33 -37.77 32.45
CA GLU A 907 30.42 -36.80 32.46
C GLU A 907 30.28 -35.87 31.23
N CYS A 908 30.63 -34.59 31.39
CA CYS A 908 30.68 -33.62 30.30
C CYS A 908 32.12 -33.18 30.05
N ASN A 909 32.44 -32.77 28.82
CA ASN A 909 33.83 -32.51 28.46
C ASN A 909 34.35 -31.24 29.17
N GLY A 910 35.32 -31.43 30.07
CA GLY A 910 35.87 -30.38 30.95
C GLY A 910 35.16 -30.23 32.31
N GLY A 911 34.04 -30.91 32.56
CA GLY A 911 33.30 -30.87 33.84
C GLY A 911 33.19 -32.23 34.52
N THR A 912 32.50 -32.30 35.66
CA THR A 912 32.20 -33.56 36.35
C THR A 912 30.90 -34.17 35.86
N ASP A 913 29.87 -33.33 35.66
CA ASP A 913 28.52 -33.78 35.38
C ASP A 913 27.82 -32.89 34.36
N LEU A 914 27.15 -33.54 33.40
CA LEU A 914 26.11 -32.92 32.60
C LEU A 914 24.81 -32.88 33.41
N VAL A 915 24.29 -31.69 33.65
CA VAL A 915 23.12 -31.39 34.48
C VAL A 915 22.01 -30.81 33.60
N GLN A 916 20.80 -31.38 33.73
CA GLN A 916 19.61 -30.91 33.03
C GLN A 916 18.83 -29.93 33.93
N VAL A 917 18.54 -28.73 33.42
CA VAL A 917 17.70 -27.74 34.10
C VAL A 917 16.32 -27.71 33.45
N GLY A 918 15.27 -27.63 34.27
CA GLY A 918 13.89 -27.74 33.81
C GLY A 918 12.88 -27.85 34.94
N PHE A 919 11.76 -28.50 34.66
CA PHE A 919 10.61 -28.58 35.56
C PHE A 919 10.20 -30.05 35.77
N GLU A 920 10.09 -30.47 37.03
CA GLU A 920 9.70 -31.83 37.42
C GLU A 920 8.20 -31.90 37.68
N MET A 921 7.51 -32.80 36.99
CA MET A 921 6.06 -33.01 37.06
C MET A 921 5.68 -34.05 38.12
N GLU A 922 4.42 -34.04 38.59
CA GLU A 922 3.95 -34.98 39.63
C GLU A 922 3.99 -36.46 39.21
N ASP A 923 3.91 -36.75 37.91
CA ASP A 923 4.01 -38.09 37.34
C ASP A 923 5.45 -38.58 37.13
N GLY A 924 6.43 -37.71 37.39
CA GLY A 924 7.86 -37.96 37.20
C GLY A 924 8.40 -37.60 35.81
N ALA A 925 7.59 -36.98 34.94
CA ALA A 925 8.10 -36.40 33.70
C ALA A 925 8.95 -35.13 34.00
N PHE A 926 9.87 -34.81 33.09
CA PHE A 926 10.77 -33.67 33.21
C PHE A 926 10.75 -32.83 31.93
N LEU A 927 10.22 -31.61 32.02
CA LEU A 927 10.24 -30.65 30.91
C LEU A 927 11.60 -29.94 30.92
N HIS A 928 12.49 -30.39 30.04
CA HIS A 928 13.85 -29.87 29.87
C HIS A 928 13.84 -28.46 29.26
N ALA A 929 14.67 -27.57 29.79
CA ALA A 929 14.84 -26.21 29.29
C ALA A 929 16.25 -25.94 28.74
N TYR A 930 17.30 -26.40 29.44
CA TYR A 930 18.69 -26.27 29.00
C TYR A 930 19.63 -27.25 29.73
N ASP A 931 20.80 -27.49 29.13
CA ASP A 931 21.85 -28.36 29.65
C ASP A 931 23.05 -27.56 30.18
N VAL A 932 23.63 -27.99 31.30
CA VAL A 932 24.78 -27.36 31.95
C VAL A 932 25.90 -28.37 32.13
N CYS A 933 27.10 -28.06 31.63
CA CYS A 933 28.31 -28.79 31.99
C CYS A 933 28.98 -28.13 33.20
N HIS A 934 28.81 -28.74 34.37
CA HIS A 934 29.33 -28.22 35.64
C HIS A 934 30.48 -29.08 36.16
N ASP A 935 31.49 -28.43 36.69
CA ASP A 935 32.63 -29.03 37.39
C ASP A 935 32.44 -28.78 38.89
N GLU A 936 31.86 -29.75 39.61
CA GLU A 936 31.60 -29.63 41.06
C GLU A 936 32.91 -29.56 41.88
N LEU A 937 34.06 -29.97 41.32
CA LEU A 937 35.35 -29.93 42.04
C LEU A 937 36.00 -28.54 42.00
N ALA A 938 35.84 -27.81 40.90
CA ALA A 938 36.30 -26.43 40.76
C ALA A 938 35.19 -25.37 40.97
N GLU A 939 33.95 -25.82 41.20
CA GLU A 939 32.74 -25.02 41.33
C GLU A 939 32.53 -24.06 40.14
N THR A 940 32.75 -24.59 38.92
CA THR A 940 32.74 -23.79 37.69
C THR A 940 31.90 -24.42 36.58
N THR A 941 31.25 -23.58 35.78
CA THR A 941 30.47 -24.02 34.63
C THR A 941 31.27 -23.80 33.35
N ARG A 942 31.55 -24.90 32.65
CA ARG A 942 32.37 -24.90 31.42
C ARG A 942 31.57 -24.35 30.25
N TYR A 943 30.37 -24.90 30.06
CA TYR A 943 29.42 -24.43 29.07
C TYR A 943 27.97 -24.70 29.50
N VAL A 944 27.05 -23.96 28.89
CA VAL A 944 25.61 -24.16 28.95
C VAL A 944 25.08 -24.22 27.52
N HIS A 945 24.32 -25.26 27.21
CA HIS A 945 23.68 -25.49 25.92
C HIS A 945 22.18 -25.24 26.03
N HIS A 946 21.66 -24.43 25.11
CA HIS A 946 20.23 -24.19 24.91
C HIS A 946 19.96 -23.94 23.43
N VAL A 947 18.68 -23.92 23.07
CA VAL A 947 18.23 -23.62 21.70
C VAL A 947 17.69 -22.20 21.67
N LEU A 948 18.10 -21.42 20.68
CA LEU A 948 17.45 -20.15 20.35
C LEU A 948 16.55 -20.35 19.13
N HIS A 949 15.33 -19.82 19.25
CA HIS A 949 14.29 -19.87 18.23
C HIS A 949 14.08 -18.48 17.61
N PRO A 950 13.48 -18.37 16.41
CA PRO A 950 13.34 -17.10 15.69
C PRO A 950 12.19 -16.22 16.21
N CYS A 951 12.06 -16.09 17.54
CA CYS A 951 10.98 -15.40 18.22
C CYS A 951 11.50 -14.53 19.37
N ASP A 952 10.73 -13.52 19.76
CA ASP A 952 10.97 -12.68 20.93
C ASP A 952 10.59 -13.42 22.24
N TYR A 953 11.10 -12.89 23.36
CA TYR A 953 10.87 -13.41 24.71
C TYR A 953 9.84 -12.56 25.47
N GLN A 954 9.32 -13.10 26.58
CA GLN A 954 8.34 -12.40 27.42
C GLN A 954 8.99 -11.22 28.15
N HIS A 955 8.49 -10.00 27.91
CA HIS A 955 9.02 -8.77 28.50
C HIS A 955 8.49 -8.50 29.90
N GLY A 956 9.17 -7.61 30.64
CA GLY A 956 8.71 -7.11 31.95
C GLY A 956 8.78 -8.09 33.12
N VAL A 957 9.13 -9.35 32.87
CA VAL A 957 9.23 -10.43 33.86
C VAL A 957 10.15 -10.02 35.02
N SER A 958 9.73 -10.30 36.26
CA SER A 958 10.54 -10.03 37.46
C SER A 958 11.85 -10.85 37.49
N ARG A 959 12.77 -10.52 38.40
CA ARG A 959 14.00 -11.31 38.62
C ARG A 959 13.91 -12.03 39.99
N PRO A 960 13.93 -13.37 40.05
CA PRO A 960 14.02 -14.08 41.32
C PRO A 960 15.42 -13.97 41.93
N ASN A 961 15.58 -14.46 43.16
CA ASN A 961 16.90 -14.64 43.78
C ASN A 961 17.61 -15.87 43.19
N PHE A 962 18.94 -15.83 43.12
CA PHE A 962 19.72 -16.99 42.69
C PHE A 962 19.70 -18.13 43.71
N ALA A 963 19.48 -19.34 43.24
CA ALA A 963 19.58 -20.57 44.01
C ALA A 963 20.86 -21.36 43.63
N GLN A 964 21.52 -21.93 44.64
CA GLN A 964 22.73 -22.76 44.47
C GLN A 964 22.44 -24.27 44.45
N LEU A 965 21.27 -24.67 44.95
CA LEU A 965 20.89 -26.07 45.20
C LEU A 965 22.00 -26.80 46.00
N ASP A 966 22.31 -28.06 45.68
CA ASP A 966 23.33 -28.87 46.37
C ASP A 966 24.74 -28.80 45.73
N PHE A 967 24.88 -28.19 44.54
CA PHE A 967 26.11 -28.17 43.73
C PHE A 967 27.32 -27.45 44.35
N TYR A 968 27.12 -26.65 45.39
CA TYR A 968 28.18 -25.87 46.05
C TYR A 968 28.39 -26.26 47.54
N GLY A 969 27.75 -27.35 47.98
CA GLY A 969 27.76 -27.76 49.39
C GLY A 969 27.15 -26.73 50.35
N ASP A 970 27.68 -26.64 51.57
CA ASP A 970 27.13 -25.81 52.66
C ASP A 970 27.48 -24.31 52.59
N LYS A 971 28.20 -23.83 51.56
CA LYS A 971 28.60 -22.41 51.45
C LYS A 971 27.45 -21.53 50.98
N ASP A 972 27.46 -20.24 51.31
CA ASP A 972 26.55 -19.26 50.69
C ASP A 972 27.26 -18.59 49.51
N VAL A 973 26.89 -18.99 48.28
CA VAL A 973 27.49 -18.45 47.05
C VAL A 973 27.10 -16.97 46.84
N ASN A 974 25.95 -16.51 47.34
CA ASN A 974 25.58 -15.10 47.24
C ASN A 974 26.56 -14.18 47.99
N ILE A 975 27.12 -14.63 49.12
CA ILE A 975 28.12 -13.86 49.87
C ILE A 975 29.40 -13.68 49.06
N LYS A 976 29.84 -14.68 48.27
CA LYS A 976 31.05 -14.62 47.44
C LYS A 976 30.99 -13.51 46.39
N TYR A 977 29.78 -13.22 45.89
CA TYR A 977 29.51 -12.10 44.98
C TYR A 977 29.28 -10.75 45.68
N THR A 978 29.38 -10.65 47.01
CA THR A 978 29.31 -9.33 47.68
C THR A 978 30.59 -8.55 47.48
N GLN A 979 30.49 -7.24 47.28
CA GLN A 979 31.62 -6.34 47.05
C GLN A 979 32.70 -6.45 48.14
N THR A 980 32.27 -6.56 49.41
CA THR A 980 33.16 -6.77 50.57
C THR A 980 33.96 -8.07 50.45
N GLN A 981 33.30 -9.17 50.06
CA GLN A 981 33.97 -10.47 49.95
C GLN A 981 34.87 -10.53 48.72
N GLN A 982 34.44 -10.00 47.57
CA GLN A 982 35.28 -9.89 46.38
C GLN A 982 36.57 -9.14 46.69
N ASN A 983 36.47 -7.94 47.26
CA ASN A 983 37.63 -7.12 47.60
C ASN A 983 38.54 -7.83 48.62
N PHE A 984 37.97 -8.51 49.62
CA PHE A 984 38.73 -9.31 50.59
C PHE A 984 39.52 -10.44 49.91
N THR A 985 38.83 -11.35 49.20
CA THR A 985 39.46 -12.52 48.56
C THR A 985 40.51 -12.10 47.54
N ILE A 986 40.22 -11.08 46.71
CA ILE A 986 41.14 -10.59 45.67
C ILE A 986 42.34 -9.85 46.31
N SER A 987 42.16 -9.14 47.43
CA SER A 987 43.27 -8.55 48.18
C SER A 987 44.22 -9.61 48.74
N GLU A 988 43.68 -10.74 49.23
CA GLU A 988 44.50 -11.87 49.70
C GLU A 988 45.29 -12.52 48.55
N ILE A 989 44.67 -12.70 47.37
CA ILE A 989 45.33 -13.22 46.15
C ILE A 989 46.49 -12.32 45.69
N LEU A 990 46.27 -11.01 45.66
CA LEU A 990 47.23 -10.04 45.12
C LEU A 990 48.25 -9.52 46.16
N GLY A 991 48.06 -9.82 47.45
CA GLY A 991 48.93 -9.33 48.52
C GLY A 991 48.94 -7.79 48.68
N LEU A 992 47.90 -7.11 48.21
CA LEU A 992 47.71 -5.67 48.23
C LEU A 992 46.25 -5.31 48.52
N ASP A 993 45.97 -4.02 48.79
CA ASP A 993 44.59 -3.52 48.83
C ASP A 993 44.02 -3.49 47.40
N ALA A 994 43.11 -4.41 47.08
CA ALA A 994 42.50 -4.53 45.76
C ALA A 994 41.39 -3.49 45.51
N SER A 995 41.04 -2.64 46.48
CA SER A 995 40.01 -1.60 46.33
C SER A 995 40.15 -0.72 45.08
N PRO A 996 41.35 -0.36 44.56
CA PRO A 996 41.49 0.39 43.31
C PRO A 996 40.99 -0.35 42.05
N TYR A 997 40.89 -1.69 42.10
CA TYR A 997 40.26 -2.52 41.06
C TYR A 997 38.73 -2.64 41.21
N PHE A 998 38.14 -1.98 42.20
CA PHE A 998 36.69 -1.99 42.43
C PHE A 998 36.14 -0.57 42.46
N ASN A 999 35.36 -0.21 41.44
CA ASN A 999 34.77 1.12 41.30
C ASN A 999 33.25 1.04 41.10
N TYR A 1000 32.50 1.37 42.15
CA TYR A 1000 31.04 1.25 42.19
C TYR A 1000 30.29 2.32 41.39
N SER A 1001 30.91 3.45 41.04
CA SER A 1001 30.29 4.45 40.16
C SER A 1001 30.60 4.22 38.68
N ASP A 1002 31.38 3.19 38.37
CA ASP A 1002 31.86 2.81 37.04
C ASP A 1002 31.61 1.32 36.78
N ASP A 1003 30.71 0.69 37.55
CA ASP A 1003 30.33 -0.73 37.52
C ASP A 1003 31.50 -1.74 37.44
N ARG A 1004 32.68 -1.40 37.97
CA ARG A 1004 33.82 -2.32 38.07
C ARG A 1004 33.69 -3.20 39.30
N ILE A 1005 32.82 -4.21 39.19
CA ILE A 1005 32.60 -5.27 40.17
C ILE A 1005 32.36 -6.59 39.42
N LEU A 1006 32.59 -7.73 40.07
CA LEU A 1006 32.19 -9.02 39.50
C LEU A 1006 30.70 -9.25 39.77
N ALA A 1007 29.92 -9.34 38.70
CA ALA A 1007 28.52 -9.75 38.71
C ALA A 1007 28.39 -11.25 38.42
N ARG A 1008 27.17 -11.74 38.63
CA ARG A 1008 26.73 -13.07 38.23
C ARG A 1008 26.41 -13.05 36.73
N GLY A 1009 27.43 -13.28 35.90
CA GLY A 1009 27.27 -13.36 34.45
C GLY A 1009 26.49 -14.62 34.11
N HIS A 1010 25.36 -14.48 33.44
CA HIS A 1010 24.56 -15.63 33.01
C HIS A 1010 25.24 -16.33 31.82
N MET A 1011 25.07 -17.65 31.74
CA MET A 1011 25.59 -18.46 30.62
C MET A 1011 24.49 -18.67 29.57
N ALA A 1012 23.36 -19.27 29.94
CA ALA A 1012 22.09 -19.04 29.25
C ALA A 1012 21.46 -17.76 29.80
N ALA A 1013 21.35 -16.72 28.97
CA ALA A 1013 20.86 -15.43 29.41
C ALA A 1013 19.35 -15.52 29.74
N LYS A 1014 18.88 -14.68 30.67
CA LYS A 1014 17.44 -14.60 30.96
C LYS A 1014 16.61 -14.37 29.68
N ALA A 1015 17.08 -13.48 28.80
CA ALA A 1015 16.40 -13.12 27.56
C ALA A 1015 16.51 -14.17 26.45
N ASP A 1016 17.30 -15.23 26.63
CA ASP A 1016 17.35 -16.38 25.71
C ASP A 1016 16.17 -17.35 25.95
N MET A 1017 15.42 -17.15 27.03
CA MET A 1017 14.31 -18.01 27.43
C MET A 1017 12.97 -17.33 27.17
N ILE A 1018 12.10 -18.02 26.42
CA ILE A 1018 10.89 -17.44 25.83
C ILE A 1018 9.88 -17.02 26.92
N PHE A 1019 9.32 -17.97 27.66
CA PHE A 1019 8.30 -17.70 28.69
C PHE A 1019 8.91 -17.39 30.05
N ALA A 1020 8.22 -16.55 30.84
CA ALA A 1020 8.68 -16.09 32.16
C ALA A 1020 9.10 -17.22 33.13
N ALA A 1021 8.44 -18.38 33.09
CA ALA A 1021 8.81 -19.53 33.90
C ALA A 1021 10.21 -20.07 33.54
N TRP A 1022 10.54 -20.13 32.24
CA TRP A 1022 11.86 -20.56 31.75
C TRP A 1022 12.91 -19.50 32.09
N GLN A 1023 12.56 -18.21 31.95
CA GLN A 1023 13.39 -17.09 32.38
C GLN A 1023 13.69 -17.12 33.88
N HIS A 1024 12.79 -17.65 34.70
CA HIS A 1024 13.04 -17.85 36.13
C HIS A 1024 14.00 -19.02 36.38
N ALA A 1025 13.95 -20.07 35.55
CA ALA A 1025 14.84 -21.24 35.65
C ALA A 1025 16.32 -20.91 35.38
N THR A 1026 16.65 -19.79 34.70
CA THR A 1026 18.05 -19.36 34.48
C THR A 1026 18.76 -18.90 35.75
N PHE A 1027 18.05 -18.65 36.86
CA PHE A 1027 18.59 -18.10 38.11
C PHE A 1027 19.20 -19.16 39.04
N LEU A 1028 19.93 -20.11 38.46
CA LEU A 1028 20.74 -21.08 39.18
C LEU A 1028 22.21 -20.68 39.12
N PHE A 1029 22.98 -20.86 40.21
CA PHE A 1029 24.41 -20.55 40.19
C PHE A 1029 25.21 -21.43 39.23
N ILE A 1030 24.76 -22.66 38.95
CA ILE A 1030 25.35 -23.50 37.90
C ILE A 1030 25.16 -22.92 36.48
N ASN A 1031 24.29 -21.91 36.28
CA ASN A 1031 24.15 -21.16 35.04
C ASN A 1031 24.92 -19.82 35.08
N VAL A 1032 25.92 -19.69 35.96
CA VAL A 1032 26.64 -18.44 36.21
C VAL A 1032 28.14 -18.65 36.29
N ALA A 1033 28.90 -17.65 35.81
CA ALA A 1033 30.30 -17.46 36.18
C ALA A 1033 30.57 -15.98 36.58
N PRO A 1034 31.70 -15.69 37.28
CA PRO A 1034 32.06 -14.32 37.65
C PRO A 1034 32.41 -13.45 36.44
N GLN A 1035 31.63 -12.40 36.18
CA GLN A 1035 31.83 -11.53 35.02
C GLN A 1035 31.98 -10.07 35.47
N TRP A 1036 32.95 -9.34 34.95
CA TRP A 1036 33.05 -7.90 35.23
C TRP A 1036 31.80 -7.20 34.71
N GLN A 1037 31.13 -6.41 35.56
CA GLN A 1037 29.82 -5.86 35.23
C GLN A 1037 29.89 -4.85 34.07
N THR A 1038 31.02 -4.17 33.86
CA THR A 1038 31.26 -3.35 32.66
C THR A 1038 31.27 -4.17 31.37
N PHE A 1039 31.77 -5.42 31.40
CA PHE A 1039 31.73 -6.34 30.26
C PHE A 1039 30.35 -7.00 30.10
N ASN A 1040 29.78 -7.50 31.20
CA ASN A 1040 28.45 -8.11 31.25
C ASN A 1040 27.36 -7.18 30.68
N GLY A 1041 27.28 -5.94 31.16
CA GLY A 1041 26.34 -4.93 30.68
C GLY A 1041 26.84 -4.11 29.47
N GLY A 1042 28.03 -4.43 28.96
CA GLY A 1042 28.69 -3.77 27.83
C GLY A 1042 28.62 -4.66 26.59
N ASN A 1043 29.78 -5.03 26.03
CA ASN A 1043 29.82 -5.80 24.78
C ASN A 1043 29.23 -7.21 24.90
N TRP A 1044 29.16 -7.81 26.10
CA TRP A 1044 28.53 -9.13 26.24
C TRP A 1044 27.02 -9.07 26.02
N GLU A 1045 26.31 -8.11 26.65
CA GLU A 1045 24.88 -7.88 26.39
C GLU A 1045 24.61 -7.61 24.90
N ARG A 1046 25.49 -6.86 24.23
CA ARG A 1046 25.38 -6.60 22.79
C ARG A 1046 25.59 -7.85 21.94
N ILE A 1047 26.48 -8.76 22.33
CA ILE A 1047 26.61 -10.08 21.71
C ILE A 1047 25.29 -10.84 21.85
N GLU A 1048 24.78 -10.99 23.08
CA GLU A 1048 23.55 -11.76 23.34
C GLU A 1048 22.33 -11.19 22.60
N SER A 1049 22.16 -9.86 22.60
CA SER A 1049 21.05 -9.20 21.89
C SER A 1049 21.19 -9.23 20.37
N SER A 1050 22.42 -9.09 19.83
CA SER A 1050 22.66 -9.22 18.39
C SER A 1050 22.38 -10.64 17.89
N VAL A 1051 22.73 -11.66 18.67
CA VAL A 1051 22.46 -13.07 18.32
C VAL A 1051 20.96 -13.34 18.29
N ARG A 1052 20.20 -12.97 19.32
CA ARG A 1052 18.73 -13.13 19.30
C ARG A 1052 18.10 -12.40 18.12
N LYS A 1053 18.54 -11.17 17.84
CA LYS A 1053 18.06 -10.39 16.70
C LYS A 1053 18.38 -11.06 15.35
N PHE A 1054 19.60 -11.57 15.18
CA PHE A 1054 20.02 -12.29 13.96
C PHE A 1054 19.17 -13.54 13.75
N VAL A 1055 19.03 -14.38 14.78
CA VAL A 1055 18.21 -15.61 14.76
C VAL A 1055 16.76 -15.31 14.33
N ALA A 1056 16.15 -14.24 14.87
CA ALA A 1056 14.81 -13.80 14.47
C ALA A 1056 14.74 -13.16 13.07
N THR A 1057 15.78 -12.42 12.65
CA THR A 1057 15.82 -11.74 11.33
C THR A 1057 15.97 -12.76 10.19
N GLU A 1058 16.86 -13.74 10.35
CA GLU A 1058 17.08 -14.81 9.38
C GLU A 1058 16.02 -15.93 9.49
N ASN A 1059 15.11 -15.86 10.47
CA ASN A 1059 14.07 -16.85 10.75
C ASN A 1059 14.62 -18.29 10.95
N ILE A 1060 15.78 -18.42 11.59
CA ILE A 1060 16.47 -19.71 11.81
C ILE A 1060 16.32 -20.20 13.27
N THR A 1061 16.51 -21.51 13.49
CA THR A 1061 16.74 -22.05 14.85
C THR A 1061 18.20 -22.45 15.01
N VAL A 1062 18.84 -22.05 16.11
CA VAL A 1062 20.26 -22.30 16.37
C VAL A 1062 20.51 -23.03 17.69
N ASP A 1063 21.45 -23.97 17.69
CA ASP A 1063 22.06 -24.48 18.91
C ASP A 1063 23.06 -23.46 19.44
N CYS A 1064 22.97 -23.17 20.74
CA CYS A 1064 23.79 -22.16 21.39
C CYS A 1064 24.54 -22.74 22.60
N TYR A 1065 25.87 -22.73 22.53
CA TYR A 1065 26.76 -23.12 23.62
C TYR A 1065 27.49 -21.88 24.15
N THR A 1066 27.05 -21.35 25.29
CA THR A 1066 27.78 -20.29 26.00
C THR A 1066 28.74 -20.92 26.99
N GLY A 1067 30.02 -20.55 26.97
CA GLY A 1067 31.04 -21.14 27.84
C GLY A 1067 32.13 -20.18 28.30
N THR A 1068 32.99 -20.70 29.18
CA THR A 1068 34.09 -19.96 29.80
C THR A 1068 35.45 -20.58 29.46
N TRP A 1069 36.49 -19.75 29.31
CA TRP A 1069 37.85 -20.24 29.08
C TRP A 1069 38.89 -19.45 29.87
N GLY A 1070 39.89 -20.17 30.41
CA GLY A 1070 40.99 -19.62 31.21
C GLY A 1070 40.55 -18.96 32.52
N VAL A 1071 41.52 -18.46 33.29
CA VAL A 1071 41.27 -17.69 34.52
C VAL A 1071 41.86 -16.29 34.36
N SER A 1072 41.06 -15.26 34.60
CA SER A 1072 41.45 -13.84 34.50
C SER A 1072 42.53 -13.51 35.52
N ARG A 1073 43.37 -12.52 35.21
CA ARG A 1073 44.55 -12.19 36.00
C ARG A 1073 44.69 -10.69 36.27
N LEU A 1074 45.15 -10.36 37.47
CA LEU A 1074 45.60 -9.01 37.87
C LEU A 1074 47.01 -9.08 38.47
N PRO A 1075 47.80 -8.01 38.40
CA PRO A 1075 49.15 -7.99 38.98
C PRO A 1075 49.10 -7.88 40.51
N ASP A 1076 49.91 -8.71 41.17
CA ASP A 1076 50.18 -8.62 42.61
C ASP A 1076 51.07 -7.40 42.98
N PHE A 1077 51.41 -7.28 44.26
CA PHE A 1077 52.25 -6.17 44.75
C PHE A 1077 53.66 -6.11 44.16
N GLU A 1078 54.14 -7.17 43.50
CA GLU A 1078 55.42 -7.21 42.76
C GLU A 1078 55.24 -6.98 41.25
N GLY A 1079 54.00 -6.87 40.77
CA GLY A 1079 53.65 -6.78 39.36
C GLY A 1079 53.46 -8.12 38.67
N THR A 1080 53.45 -9.24 39.40
CA THR A 1080 53.30 -10.59 38.83
C THR A 1080 51.81 -10.92 38.64
N PRO A 1081 51.35 -11.35 37.45
CA PRO A 1081 49.97 -11.75 37.23
C PRO A 1081 49.54 -12.93 38.13
N ARG A 1082 48.42 -12.79 38.83
CA ARG A 1082 47.78 -13.83 39.64
C ARG A 1082 46.37 -14.11 39.14
N GLU A 1083 46.01 -15.39 39.13
CA GLU A 1083 44.68 -15.87 38.75
C GLU A 1083 43.65 -15.56 39.83
N LEU A 1084 42.46 -15.13 39.40
CA LEU A 1084 41.41 -14.64 40.28
C LEU A 1084 40.35 -15.70 40.54
N TYR A 1085 39.99 -15.86 41.82
CA TYR A 1085 38.96 -16.79 42.31
C TYR A 1085 38.09 -16.07 43.33
N LEU A 1086 36.82 -16.47 43.46
CA LEU A 1086 35.93 -15.93 44.50
C LEU A 1086 35.96 -16.74 45.81
N ASP A 1087 36.46 -17.98 45.78
CA ASP A 1087 36.59 -18.83 46.96
C ASP A 1087 37.79 -19.80 46.88
N PHE A 1088 38.10 -20.50 47.97
CA PHE A 1088 39.15 -21.52 48.04
C PHE A 1088 38.70 -22.73 48.87
N ASP A 1089 39.22 -23.92 48.54
CA ASP A 1089 39.03 -25.14 49.34
C ASP A 1089 39.96 -25.20 50.58
N GLU A 1090 39.81 -26.23 51.41
CA GLU A 1090 40.66 -26.44 52.60
C GLU A 1090 42.16 -26.64 52.28
N ASN A 1091 42.50 -26.95 51.03
CA ASN A 1091 43.86 -27.15 50.54
C ASN A 1091 44.42 -25.90 49.84
N ASN A 1092 43.68 -24.79 49.80
CA ASN A 1092 43.98 -23.56 49.07
C ASN A 1092 44.01 -23.75 47.53
N ASN A 1093 43.24 -24.70 47.00
CA ASN A 1093 42.86 -24.75 45.59
C ASN A 1093 41.78 -23.68 45.32
N GLY A 1094 41.87 -22.96 44.21
CA GLY A 1094 40.89 -21.93 43.85
C GLY A 1094 39.56 -22.52 43.38
N LEU A 1095 38.46 -21.98 43.91
CA LEU A 1095 37.08 -22.33 43.58
C LEU A 1095 36.35 -21.12 43.02
N ILE A 1096 35.36 -21.33 42.15
CA ILE A 1096 34.62 -20.25 41.47
C ILE A 1096 35.62 -19.29 40.77
N PRO A 1097 36.37 -19.78 39.76
CA PRO A 1097 37.33 -18.97 39.00
C PRO A 1097 36.64 -17.83 38.28
N VAL A 1098 37.30 -16.68 38.18
CA VAL A 1098 36.88 -15.59 37.30
C VAL A 1098 37.38 -15.91 35.89
N PRO A 1099 36.52 -16.18 34.88
CA PRO A 1099 36.97 -16.58 33.55
C PRO A 1099 37.82 -15.51 32.88
N MET A 1100 38.80 -15.92 32.09
CA MET A 1100 39.58 -15.01 31.24
C MET A 1100 38.77 -14.55 30.03
N LEU A 1101 38.04 -15.48 29.40
CA LEU A 1101 37.17 -15.26 28.26
C LEU A 1101 35.77 -15.85 28.53
N TYR A 1102 34.77 -15.21 27.94
CA TYR A 1102 33.46 -15.81 27.68
C TYR A 1102 33.35 -16.05 26.17
N PHE A 1103 32.69 -17.13 25.77
CA PHE A 1103 32.45 -17.44 24.37
C PHE A 1103 31.02 -17.93 24.16
N ARG A 1104 30.48 -17.74 22.96
CA ARG A 1104 29.16 -18.20 22.53
C ARG A 1104 29.31 -18.84 21.15
N VAL A 1105 29.25 -20.16 21.10
CA VAL A 1105 29.22 -20.94 19.84
C VAL A 1105 27.77 -21.02 19.39
N ILE A 1106 27.51 -20.65 18.14
CA ILE A 1106 26.18 -20.61 17.53
C ILE A 1106 26.22 -21.47 16.29
N ILE A 1107 25.30 -22.43 16.14
CA ILE A 1107 25.22 -23.30 14.97
C ILE A 1107 23.77 -23.39 14.49
N ALA A 1108 23.52 -23.01 13.24
CA ALA A 1108 22.21 -23.16 12.61
C ALA A 1108 21.85 -24.64 12.44
N ARG A 1109 20.66 -25.04 12.91
CA ARG A 1109 20.26 -26.46 12.90
C ARG A 1109 20.12 -27.05 11.51
N GLU A 1110 19.62 -26.25 10.56
CA GLU A 1110 19.31 -26.70 9.20
C GLU A 1110 20.55 -26.71 8.30
N THR A 1111 21.26 -25.59 8.17
CA THR A 1111 22.45 -25.49 7.30
C THR A 1111 23.69 -26.12 7.92
N ARG A 1112 23.73 -26.22 9.25
CA ARG A 1112 24.92 -26.52 10.06
C ARG A 1112 26.06 -25.52 9.87
N GLU A 1113 25.78 -24.30 9.44
CA GLU A 1113 26.77 -23.23 9.50
C GLU A 1113 26.91 -22.75 10.95
N GLY A 1114 28.11 -22.34 11.36
CA GLY A 1114 28.34 -21.88 12.72
C GLY A 1114 29.39 -20.78 12.86
N ILE A 1115 29.38 -20.13 14.02
CA ILE A 1115 30.32 -19.07 14.37
C ILE A 1115 30.54 -19.01 15.89
N VAL A 1116 31.70 -18.52 16.32
CA VAL A 1116 32.01 -18.30 17.74
C VAL A 1116 32.23 -16.81 18.00
N LEU A 1117 31.45 -16.25 18.91
CA LEU A 1117 31.61 -14.88 19.42
C LEU A 1117 32.32 -14.94 20.77
N ILE A 1118 33.36 -14.13 20.98
CA ILE A 1118 34.26 -14.23 22.14
C ILE A 1118 34.45 -12.85 22.76
N GLY A 1119 34.42 -12.76 24.09
CA GLY A 1119 34.61 -11.54 24.85
C GLY A 1119 35.63 -11.68 25.98
N VAL A 1120 36.44 -10.63 26.18
CA VAL A 1120 37.52 -10.56 27.17
C VAL A 1120 36.99 -10.06 28.52
N ASN A 1121 36.95 -10.95 29.51
CA ASN A 1121 36.50 -10.65 30.87
C ASN A 1121 37.63 -10.06 31.73
N ASN A 1122 38.23 -8.96 31.24
CA ASN A 1122 39.24 -8.19 31.98
C ASN A 1122 39.30 -6.71 31.52
N PRO A 1123 38.60 -5.77 32.19
CA PRO A 1123 38.61 -4.35 31.84
C PRO A 1123 39.91 -3.61 32.24
N TYR A 1124 40.96 -4.37 32.62
CA TYR A 1124 42.28 -3.87 32.96
C TYR A 1124 43.38 -4.37 32.01
N ALA A 1125 43.08 -5.29 31.10
CA ALA A 1125 44.04 -5.77 30.11
C ALA A 1125 44.32 -4.67 29.07
N SER A 1126 45.59 -4.41 28.73
CA SER A 1126 45.91 -3.50 27.63
C SER A 1126 45.72 -4.20 26.29
N LEU A 1127 45.51 -3.44 25.21
CA LEU A 1127 45.39 -4.00 23.85
C LEU A 1127 46.60 -4.87 23.46
N ALA A 1128 47.80 -4.53 23.96
CA ALA A 1128 49.02 -5.31 23.73
C ALA A 1128 49.02 -6.64 24.50
N ASP A 1129 48.42 -6.70 25.69
CA ASP A 1129 48.25 -7.95 26.44
C ASP A 1129 47.17 -8.81 25.79
N ILE A 1130 46.07 -8.19 25.32
CA ILE A 1130 44.98 -8.85 24.61
C ILE A 1130 45.49 -9.54 23.35
N GLN A 1131 46.18 -8.82 22.47
CA GLN A 1131 46.78 -9.36 21.24
C GLN A 1131 47.81 -10.48 21.48
N LYS A 1132 48.40 -10.55 22.68
CA LYS A 1132 49.45 -11.51 23.03
C LYS A 1132 48.90 -12.76 23.73
N GLU A 1133 47.87 -12.64 24.56
CA GLU A 1133 47.43 -13.69 25.48
C GLU A 1133 45.94 -14.05 25.36
N TYR A 1134 45.08 -13.19 24.80
CA TYR A 1134 43.62 -13.36 24.82
C TYR A 1134 42.99 -13.73 23.47
N ILE A 1135 43.71 -13.58 22.35
CA ILE A 1135 43.24 -13.99 21.02
C ILE A 1135 43.57 -15.47 20.79
N LEU A 1136 42.54 -16.31 20.66
CA LEU A 1136 42.68 -17.77 20.52
C LEU A 1136 42.78 -18.25 19.05
N CYS A 1137 42.24 -17.47 18.11
CA CYS A 1137 41.97 -17.87 16.73
C CYS A 1137 41.97 -16.63 15.80
N GLU A 1138 41.88 -16.82 14.49
CA GLU A 1138 41.84 -15.69 13.53
C GLU A 1138 40.55 -14.89 13.69
N ASP A 1139 40.71 -13.56 13.76
CA ASP A 1139 39.63 -12.64 14.12
C ASP A 1139 38.83 -12.17 12.90
N ILE A 1140 37.77 -12.91 12.61
CA ILE A 1140 36.84 -12.64 11.50
C ILE A 1140 35.73 -11.65 11.87
N GLY A 1141 35.72 -11.08 13.08
CA GLY A 1141 34.64 -10.22 13.57
C GLY A 1141 34.45 -8.89 12.80
N HIS A 1142 35.30 -8.62 11.81
CA HIS A 1142 35.17 -7.51 10.86
C HIS A 1142 34.26 -7.84 9.65
N GLN A 1143 33.86 -9.09 9.49
CA GLN A 1143 33.00 -9.62 8.41
C GLN A 1143 31.54 -9.80 8.85
N LEU A 1144 31.21 -9.36 10.06
CA LEU A 1144 29.89 -9.52 10.70
C LEU A 1144 29.21 -8.16 10.83
N SER A 1145 28.40 -7.80 9.84
CA SER A 1145 27.60 -6.57 9.87
C SER A 1145 26.50 -6.57 10.94
N TRP A 1146 26.03 -7.75 11.36
CA TRP A 1146 24.89 -7.93 12.25
C TRP A 1146 25.21 -7.82 13.76
N VAL A 1147 26.49 -7.82 14.16
CA VAL A 1147 26.88 -7.74 15.59
C VAL A 1147 27.12 -6.29 16.02
N GLY A 1148 26.26 -5.76 16.88
CA GLY A 1148 26.26 -4.36 17.33
C GLY A 1148 27.32 -3.98 18.38
N TRP A 1149 28.44 -4.70 18.49
CA TRP A 1149 29.47 -4.47 19.51
C TRP A 1149 30.32 -3.20 19.27
N MET A 1150 30.95 -2.70 20.33
CA MET A 1150 32.06 -1.75 20.27
C MET A 1150 33.37 -2.50 20.52
N LYS A 1151 33.78 -3.27 19.50
CA LYS A 1151 34.81 -4.31 19.56
C LYS A 1151 36.09 -3.98 20.35
N GLU A 1152 36.61 -2.76 20.19
CA GLU A 1152 37.86 -2.31 20.82
C GLU A 1152 37.66 -1.53 22.13
N ASP A 1153 36.43 -1.39 22.63
CA ASP A 1153 36.17 -0.75 23.92
C ASP A 1153 36.63 -1.66 25.08
N LEU A 1154 37.78 -1.33 25.65
CA LEU A 1154 38.39 -2.09 26.74
C LEU A 1154 37.66 -1.92 28.08
N HIS A 1155 36.84 -0.89 28.25
CA HIS A 1155 36.02 -0.70 29.46
C HIS A 1155 34.84 -1.67 29.43
N GLU A 1156 34.14 -1.71 28.29
CA GLU A 1156 33.00 -2.60 28.04
C GLU A 1156 33.41 -4.02 27.60
N GLY A 1157 34.71 -4.32 27.61
CA GLY A 1157 35.32 -5.62 27.30
C GLY A 1157 35.58 -5.83 25.81
N TYR A 1158 36.83 -6.06 25.45
CA TYR A 1158 37.24 -6.36 24.06
C TYR A 1158 36.52 -7.62 23.54
N SER A 1159 36.05 -7.60 22.29
CA SER A 1159 35.37 -8.75 21.68
C SER A 1159 35.95 -9.13 20.31
N TYR A 1160 35.70 -10.35 19.85
CA TYR A 1160 36.08 -10.82 18.51
C TYR A 1160 35.23 -12.03 18.09
N ALA A 1161 35.39 -12.49 16.84
CA ALA A 1161 34.78 -13.73 16.35
C ALA A 1161 35.80 -14.65 15.68
N CYS A 1162 35.48 -15.95 15.68
CA CYS A 1162 36.25 -17.00 15.01
C CYS A 1162 35.31 -18.00 14.31
N THR A 1163 35.89 -18.78 13.39
CA THR A 1163 35.27 -20.04 12.93
C THR A 1163 35.16 -21.03 14.08
N VAL A 1164 34.22 -21.99 13.99
CA VAL A 1164 34.07 -23.03 15.02
C VAL A 1164 35.27 -23.97 15.01
N GLU A 1165 35.85 -24.21 13.83
CA GLU A 1165 37.02 -25.07 13.61
C GLU A 1165 38.28 -24.49 14.27
N ASP A 1166 38.59 -23.21 14.06
CA ASP A 1166 39.77 -22.57 14.66
C ASP A 1166 39.64 -22.41 16.17
N PHE A 1167 38.43 -22.09 16.65
CA PHE A 1167 38.16 -22.00 18.08
C PHE A 1167 38.28 -23.36 18.77
N THR A 1168 37.59 -24.39 18.24
CA THR A 1168 37.63 -25.74 18.81
C THR A 1168 38.98 -26.42 18.61
N ALA A 1169 39.88 -25.92 17.74
CA ALA A 1169 41.27 -26.38 17.70
C ALA A 1169 42.00 -26.12 19.02
N VAL A 1170 41.66 -25.04 19.73
CA VAL A 1170 42.25 -24.62 21.02
C VAL A 1170 41.38 -25.02 22.21
N VAL A 1171 40.09 -24.67 22.18
CA VAL A 1171 39.14 -24.93 23.28
C VAL A 1171 38.54 -26.31 23.10
N LYS A 1172 38.88 -27.23 24.01
CA LYS A 1172 38.46 -28.63 23.97
C LYS A 1172 37.37 -28.98 24.99
N ASP A 1173 37.03 -28.07 25.91
CA ASP A 1173 36.09 -28.29 27.02
C ASP A 1173 34.61 -28.12 26.56
N LEU A 1174 34.26 -28.80 25.47
CA LEU A 1174 32.98 -28.72 24.75
C LEU A 1174 32.60 -30.09 24.14
N PRO A 1175 31.34 -30.35 23.78
CA PRO A 1175 30.93 -31.60 23.15
C PRO A 1175 31.30 -31.56 21.65
N LEU A 1176 32.57 -31.82 21.34
CA LEU A 1176 33.16 -31.60 20.01
C LEU A 1176 32.44 -32.35 18.87
N GLU A 1177 31.78 -33.47 19.16
CA GLU A 1177 30.99 -34.25 18.19
C GLU A 1177 29.70 -33.51 17.76
N ASP A 1178 29.16 -32.64 18.60
CA ASP A 1178 27.95 -31.85 18.33
C ASP A 1178 28.27 -30.54 17.57
N LEU A 1179 29.54 -30.14 17.51
CA LEU A 1179 30.00 -28.83 17.01
C LEU A 1179 30.51 -28.83 15.56
N HIS A 1180 30.28 -29.89 14.79
CA HIS A 1180 30.66 -29.94 13.38
C HIS A 1180 29.85 -28.92 12.54
N THR A 1181 30.54 -28.10 11.75
CA THR A 1181 29.91 -27.12 10.83
C THR A 1181 30.17 -27.41 9.36
N ASN A 1182 29.30 -26.88 8.50
CA ASN A 1182 29.41 -26.92 7.04
C ASN A 1182 29.93 -25.60 6.43
N GLY A 1183 30.06 -24.54 7.23
CA GLY A 1183 30.36 -23.18 6.79
C GLY A 1183 30.28 -22.16 7.94
N VAL A 1184 30.61 -20.91 7.66
CA VAL A 1184 30.61 -19.83 8.66
C VAL A 1184 29.27 -19.09 8.64
N LEU A 1185 28.60 -19.03 9.79
CA LEU A 1185 27.27 -18.43 9.91
C LEU A 1185 27.32 -16.90 9.85
N GLY A 1186 26.50 -16.30 8.99
CA GLY A 1186 26.26 -14.86 8.97
C GLY A 1186 27.43 -14.00 8.48
N LEU A 1187 28.16 -14.46 7.46
CA LEU A 1187 29.08 -13.61 6.69
C LEU A 1187 28.32 -12.82 5.63
N ASP A 1188 28.70 -11.55 5.42
CA ASP A 1188 28.17 -10.75 4.30
C ASP A 1188 28.58 -11.37 2.94
N GLU A 1189 27.66 -11.48 1.99
CA GLU A 1189 28.02 -11.91 0.62
C GLU A 1189 29.00 -10.92 -0.03
N PRO A 1190 30.02 -11.41 -0.77
CA PRO A 1190 30.98 -10.54 -1.44
C PRO A 1190 30.35 -9.78 -2.62
N ILE A 1191 30.22 -8.45 -2.45
CA ILE A 1191 29.77 -7.47 -3.46
C ILE A 1191 30.71 -7.41 -4.67
#